data_AF-A0A3E0P703-F1
#
_entry.id   AF-A0A3E0P703-F1
#
_cell.length_a   1.000
_cell.length_b   1.000
_cell.length_c   1.000
_cell.angle_alpha   90.00
_cell.angle_beta   90.00
_cell.angle_gamma   90.00
#
_symmetry.space_group_name_H-M   'P 1'
#
loop_
_entity.id
_entity.type
_entity.pdbx_description
1 polymer ?
#
loop_
_entity_poly.entity_id
_entity_poly.type
_entity_poly.pdbx_seq_one_letter_code
_entity_poly.pdbx_strand_id
1 'polypeptide(L)'
;MLRPRPAACSRPGLRAPLRRSPPRGSAAASVFLAVTSSPPAAGVRLCSDRRRPRGRRSWVGFATPCTSDAHAAFTDSPSGVGGWIPALRSTVRRRRPRYPVTSVPTHCCAGRPRPVRATRPACGPSPLTAVLLGTLALLLEAGATSPAGAQLVNEETANPVEPAWRRAARTETLLLSGTGPADAVPWQFEIDAGRRAGEAGELPVPSHWQQHGYGSYFYGHQEEEAESGTYRTRFRVPGEWAGRRVELVFGGVMTDTTVRIDGESAGPTHRGGFTEFRYDVTRLVRPGATQQLEVVVDARSSADDVQAAEREADYWIFGGIYRPVWLEAAPAENVRILAVDARGDGTLRVDVECTAQGPRQVHADVLTRPGAGSRFAPWPIGSLFGSCGPGERVALRGRIGGARPWSAEEPHLYDLEVALRRRMDPDASPPGITNRVLHLTQRTIGFRTVEVRSDGLFVNGRRTVLKGVNRHSFWPESGRAIDPGRNVEDVRLLRELNFNAVRTAHSPPDPAFLDACDELGLYVLAELPGWHDPYGRGNGRRIAREMLRRDQHHPSIVLWANGNEGGWNRSVDGVFAELDIQRRPVLHPWSTFGGFATQHYPSWRELERLLDDTRLEHRLARARFGELPLVMPTEMLHALYDGGGAAGLDRFLRRLETSERFAGLFLWSLFDEGVVRTDRDPARDAGGLPEVDTFGNHAADGILDAWRRPEASAAGVRELLSPVVVAGAVSSPRADRPQTLLLRLHNRFEQIDLQRSELALEWLRLPAPLSPDPRIEVLAAERVAAPQALPGEHATLRLTAPGDLDAAIDALRVAVARRDRPGEGVVSETVLGLRPRRAAMPPRAAAGDAPSVETDEQGGVTVRVGDLALELDSHGSLLGLRRGGRDSGLRGAIPIGVGRDRNDTAAPSAAAPAQPRTGRLGSASEPSPDRGVTVRFRDTRGLVRSWWVRPDGWIRVHAFTPLTSAAATPPPDGLLFELDALCDASPRWLGRGPHRVWGNRRTGALGVWARQSTLCAESWDPRDSAAGLYEATWMRLALPQGELLVMPGGEELIGLGAPRFPDDARQARADLPGGLTIHRRAPEIGTKFHSANELAPPASATTVHLSAWLHFEPHRTPDDATGGEAGRSGGPPDGR
;
A
#
# COMPACT_ATOMS: atom_id res chain seq x y z
N MET A 1 42.57 16.46 -38.79
CA MET A 1 43.38 15.23 -38.96
C MET A 1 43.33 14.42 -37.65
N LEU A 2 43.52 13.11 -37.75
CA LEU A 2 44.00 12.12 -36.75
C LEU A 2 43.90 12.39 -35.21
N ARG A 3 43.39 11.38 -34.50
CA ARG A 3 43.59 11.05 -33.05
C ARG A 3 45.09 10.71 -32.76
N PRO A 4 45.61 10.57 -31.50
CA PRO A 4 44.90 10.18 -30.26
C PRO A 4 45.37 10.79 -28.89
N ARG A 5 44.69 10.33 -27.81
CA ARG A 5 45.04 10.07 -26.37
C ARG A 5 46.46 10.38 -25.81
N PRO A 6 46.69 10.45 -24.46
CA PRO A 6 45.80 10.12 -23.32
C PRO A 6 45.68 11.22 -22.22
N ALA A 7 45.10 10.90 -21.06
CA ALA A 7 45.04 11.77 -19.86
C ALA A 7 45.29 10.96 -18.56
N ALA A 8 45.83 11.60 -17.51
CA ALA A 8 46.02 10.99 -16.19
C ALA A 8 46.03 12.02 -15.03
N CYS A 9 45.33 11.66 -13.95
CA CYS A 9 45.37 12.12 -12.54
C CYS A 9 46.08 13.43 -12.10
N SER A 10 45.37 14.27 -11.33
CA SER A 10 45.74 14.64 -9.95
C SER A 10 44.63 15.42 -9.19
N ARG A 11 44.62 15.33 -7.85
CA ARG A 11 43.78 16.14 -6.92
C ARG A 11 44.51 17.45 -6.54
N PRO A 12 43.82 18.48 -5.98
CA PRO A 12 44.10 18.78 -4.56
C PRO A 12 42.96 19.44 -3.72
N GLY A 13 43.04 19.22 -2.39
CA GLY A 13 43.12 20.31 -1.40
C GLY A 13 41.85 21.03 -0.88
N LEU A 14 41.44 20.75 0.36
CA LEU A 14 40.56 21.63 1.17
C LEU A 14 41.31 22.84 1.76
N ARG A 15 40.57 23.93 2.07
CA ARG A 15 40.85 24.82 3.22
C ARG A 15 39.56 25.45 3.78
N ALA A 16 39.60 25.84 5.06
CA ALA A 16 38.44 26.24 5.88
C ALA A 16 38.32 27.78 6.05
N PRO A 17 37.14 28.31 6.46
CA PRO A 17 36.84 29.75 6.42
C PRO A 17 37.19 30.53 7.71
N LEU A 18 37.23 31.87 7.60
CA LEU A 18 37.35 32.81 8.73
C LEU A 18 36.28 33.91 8.65
N ARG A 19 35.70 34.28 9.79
CA ARG A 19 34.76 35.41 9.94
C ARG A 19 35.51 36.75 10.11
N ARG A 20 34.99 37.84 9.52
CA ARG A 20 34.99 39.22 10.08
C ARG A 20 34.09 40.16 9.27
N SER A 21 33.74 41.31 9.87
CA SER A 21 32.91 42.40 9.31
C SER A 21 33.23 43.70 10.08
N PRO A 22 32.66 44.87 9.73
CA PRO A 22 32.57 45.59 8.44
C PRO A 22 33.54 46.82 8.43
N PRO A 23 33.53 47.78 7.46
CA PRO A 23 32.68 49.01 7.60
C PRO A 23 32.34 49.87 6.33
N ARG A 24 31.26 50.68 6.45
CA ARG A 24 30.99 52.08 5.97
C ARG A 24 31.43 52.65 4.59
N GLY A 25 30.50 53.37 3.92
CA GLY A 25 30.71 54.51 2.97
C GLY A 25 29.69 54.58 1.81
N SER A 26 28.70 55.49 1.75
CA SER A 26 28.71 56.91 1.23
C SER A 26 28.66 57.05 -0.32
N ALA A 27 27.87 57.91 -0.98
CA ALA A 27 26.84 58.91 -0.58
C ALA A 27 26.06 59.50 -1.81
N ALA A 28 25.06 60.39 -1.54
CA ALA A 28 24.49 61.46 -2.42
C ALA A 28 23.53 61.09 -3.61
N ALA A 29 22.60 61.95 -4.07
CA ALA A 29 21.87 63.11 -3.48
C ALA A 29 20.72 63.67 -4.38
N SER A 30 19.63 64.18 -3.76
CA SER A 30 18.73 65.33 -4.12
C SER A 30 18.06 65.42 -5.54
N VAL A 31 16.93 66.12 -5.81
CA VAL A 31 16.54 67.54 -5.56
C VAL A 31 15.00 67.78 -5.72
N PHE A 32 14.33 68.42 -4.73
CA PHE A 32 13.13 69.33 -4.74
C PHE A 32 11.80 68.93 -5.46
N LEU A 33 10.61 69.50 -5.20
CA LEU A 33 10.19 70.84 -4.68
C LEU A 33 8.87 70.78 -3.83
N ALA A 34 8.50 71.86 -3.13
CA ALA A 34 7.31 72.00 -2.24
C ALA A 34 6.07 72.69 -2.90
N VAL A 35 4.88 72.82 -2.27
CA VAL A 35 4.45 73.86 -1.28
C VAL A 35 3.13 73.45 -0.53
N THR A 36 2.63 74.25 0.43
CA THR A 36 1.83 73.90 1.64
C THR A 36 0.38 74.44 1.77
N SER A 37 -0.44 73.83 2.65
CA SER A 37 -1.41 74.51 3.58
C SER A 37 -1.92 73.59 4.73
N SER A 38 -2.55 74.13 5.80
CA SER A 38 -2.82 73.44 7.12
C SER A 38 -3.81 74.24 8.02
N PRO A 39 -4.08 73.88 9.31
CA PRO A 39 -4.47 72.60 9.96
C PRO A 39 -5.97 72.70 10.41
N PRO A 40 -6.47 72.78 11.70
CA PRO A 40 -6.08 72.41 13.10
C PRO A 40 -6.78 71.09 13.61
N ALA A 41 -6.38 70.33 14.65
CA ALA A 41 -6.21 70.47 16.13
C ALA A 41 -7.52 70.33 16.97
N ALA A 42 -7.62 69.60 18.10
CA ALA A 42 -6.73 68.69 18.90
C ALA A 42 -7.63 67.65 19.66
N GLY A 43 -7.25 66.73 20.57
CA GLY A 43 -6.05 66.34 21.37
C GLY A 43 -6.44 65.19 22.36
N VAL A 44 -5.74 64.77 23.44
CA VAL A 44 -4.35 64.92 23.97
C VAL A 44 -4.17 64.07 25.28
N ARG A 45 -2.91 63.76 25.71
CA ARG A 45 -2.38 63.30 27.05
C ARG A 45 -2.18 61.80 27.48
N LEU A 46 -0.92 61.33 27.27
CA LEU A 46 0.12 60.84 28.23
C LEU A 46 0.09 59.49 29.05
N CYS A 47 1.21 58.75 28.86
CA CYS A 47 2.13 58.08 29.84
C CYS A 47 1.86 56.73 30.57
N SER A 48 2.72 55.72 30.24
CA SER A 48 3.59 54.84 31.08
C SER A 48 3.32 54.66 32.60
N ASP A 49 3.52 53.51 33.26
CA ASP A 49 4.68 52.58 33.20
C ASP A 49 4.44 51.22 33.97
N ARG A 50 5.37 50.24 33.80
CA ARG A 50 5.79 49.14 34.74
C ARG A 50 4.88 47.96 35.22
N ARG A 51 5.49 46.75 35.05
CA ARG A 51 5.64 45.61 36.01
C ARG A 51 4.60 44.46 36.13
N ARG A 52 5.06 43.27 35.69
CA ARG A 52 4.86 41.91 36.29
C ARG A 52 5.43 41.87 37.75
N PRO A 53 5.04 40.94 38.68
CA PRO A 53 5.11 39.48 38.44
C PRO A 53 4.20 38.49 39.25
N ARG A 54 4.27 37.22 38.81
CA ARG A 54 4.15 35.92 39.55
C ARG A 54 3.53 35.90 40.97
N GLY A 55 2.45 35.13 41.13
CA GLY A 55 1.97 34.57 42.41
C GLY A 55 1.35 33.18 42.23
N ARG A 56 1.55 32.23 43.16
CA ARG A 56 1.13 30.82 43.08
C ARG A 56 0.12 30.48 44.18
N ARG A 57 -0.81 29.55 43.90
CA ARG A 57 -1.56 28.68 44.86
C ARG A 57 -2.61 29.42 45.74
N SER A 58 -3.70 28.78 46.23
CA SER A 58 -4.33 27.48 45.91
C SER A 58 -5.66 27.22 46.65
N TRP A 59 -6.46 26.28 46.12
CA TRP A 59 -7.40 25.36 46.82
C TRP A 59 -8.77 25.86 47.35
N VAL A 60 -9.77 24.98 47.20
CA VAL A 60 -11.11 24.85 47.85
C VAL A 60 -11.88 26.16 48.11
N GLY A 61 -12.97 26.50 47.40
CA GLY A 61 -14.19 25.70 47.25
C GLY A 61 -15.29 26.22 48.21
N PHE A 62 -16.52 26.38 47.74
CA PHE A 62 -17.69 26.75 48.57
C PHE A 62 -18.95 26.02 48.11
N ALA A 63 -19.88 25.82 49.05
CA ALA A 63 -21.17 25.19 48.82
C ALA A 63 -22.32 26.22 48.80
N THR A 64 -23.49 25.72 48.38
CA THR A 64 -24.87 26.23 48.56
C THR A 64 -25.18 26.72 50.01
N PRO A 65 -26.23 27.55 50.29
CA PRO A 65 -27.64 27.20 49.96
C PRO A 65 -28.79 28.27 49.86
N CYS A 66 -29.88 27.84 49.20
CA CYS A 66 -31.33 27.99 49.52
C CYS A 66 -32.16 29.31 49.38
N THR A 67 -33.50 29.10 49.30
CA THR A 67 -34.69 30.01 49.23
C THR A 67 -34.85 30.82 47.91
N SER A 68 -35.98 30.93 47.18
CA SER A 68 -37.44 30.61 47.31
C SER A 68 -38.30 31.65 48.08
N ASP A 69 -39.57 32.00 47.75
CA ASP A 69 -40.62 31.53 46.80
C ASP A 69 -41.28 32.76 46.04
N ALA A 70 -42.54 32.91 45.55
CA ALA A 70 -43.82 32.17 45.58
C ALA A 70 -44.89 32.60 44.49
N HIS A 71 -45.85 31.70 44.22
CA HIS A 71 -47.26 31.78 43.71
C HIS A 71 -47.91 32.94 42.89
N ALA A 72 -48.68 32.54 41.86
CA ALA A 72 -50.10 32.90 41.58
C ALA A 72 -50.78 31.86 40.62
N ALA A 73 -52.12 31.82 40.46
CA ALA A 73 -52.89 30.80 39.70
C ALA A 73 -53.98 31.42 38.76
N PHE A 74 -54.58 30.71 37.78
CA PHE A 74 -55.73 29.77 37.93
C PHE A 74 -55.98 28.86 36.69
N THR A 75 -56.54 27.65 36.94
CA THR A 75 -57.40 26.70 36.16
C THR A 75 -57.68 26.85 34.64
N ASP A 76 -58.00 25.81 33.85
CA ASP A 76 -58.48 24.45 34.21
C ASP A 76 -58.06 23.32 33.20
N SER A 77 -58.65 22.12 33.37
CA SER A 77 -58.15 20.76 33.05
C SER A 77 -58.94 20.08 31.88
N PRO A 78 -58.73 18.78 31.50
CA PRO A 78 -57.78 17.78 32.02
C PRO A 78 -57.02 16.92 30.98
N SER A 79 -55.99 16.21 31.44
CA SER A 79 -55.42 15.01 30.81
C SER A 79 -54.79 14.08 31.88
N GLY A 80 -54.47 12.82 31.57
CA GLY A 80 -53.90 11.90 32.56
C GLY A 80 -53.42 10.54 32.02
N VAL A 81 -52.74 9.78 32.90
CA VAL A 81 -52.06 8.47 32.66
C VAL A 81 -50.81 8.61 31.75
N GLY A 82 -49.58 8.17 32.08
CA GLY A 82 -49.02 7.40 33.22
C GLY A 82 -48.59 5.98 32.81
N GLY A 83 -47.39 5.44 33.06
CA GLY A 83 -46.13 5.95 33.66
C GLY A 83 -45.33 4.80 34.29
N TRP A 84 -44.07 4.52 33.88
CA TRP A 84 -43.27 3.34 34.34
C TRP A 84 -41.75 3.49 34.17
N ILE A 85 -40.96 3.32 35.25
CA ILE A 85 -39.55 2.79 35.28
C ILE A 85 -39.31 2.08 36.67
N PRO A 86 -38.14 1.49 37.06
CA PRO A 86 -37.99 0.02 37.18
C PRO A 86 -37.54 -0.54 38.55
N ALA A 87 -37.39 -1.89 38.65
CA ALA A 87 -36.19 -2.62 39.15
C ALA A 87 -36.46 -3.91 39.99
N LEU A 88 -35.56 -4.88 39.84
CA LEU A 88 -35.37 -6.12 40.63
C LEU A 88 -33.84 -6.33 40.78
N ARG A 89 -33.24 -7.09 41.71
CA ARG A 89 -33.50 -7.66 43.05
C ARG A 89 -32.51 -8.85 43.24
N SER A 90 -31.56 -8.71 44.15
CA SER A 90 -30.95 -9.76 45.02
C SER A 90 -31.12 -11.28 44.72
N THR A 91 -30.00 -11.95 44.48
CA THR A 91 -29.45 -13.15 45.19
C THR A 91 -30.36 -14.08 46.03
N VAL A 92 -30.18 -15.42 45.91
CA VAL A 92 -29.75 -16.40 46.97
C VAL A 92 -29.69 -17.88 46.49
N ARG A 93 -29.04 -18.75 47.28
CA ARG A 93 -28.50 -20.12 47.06
C ARG A 93 -29.48 -21.30 46.85
N ARG A 94 -29.00 -22.36 46.14
CA ARG A 94 -29.10 -23.86 46.33
C ARG A 94 -30.37 -24.45 47.01
N ARG A 95 -30.96 -25.60 46.58
CA ARG A 95 -30.38 -26.92 46.19
C ARG A 95 -31.42 -27.84 45.44
N ARG A 96 -30.96 -28.97 44.87
CA ARG A 96 -31.68 -30.11 44.18
C ARG A 96 -32.88 -30.73 44.96
N PRO A 97 -33.87 -31.48 44.38
CA PRO A 97 -33.64 -32.70 43.53
C PRO A 97 -34.72 -33.29 42.54
N ARG A 98 -34.31 -34.37 41.81
CA ARG A 98 -35.04 -35.56 41.26
C ARG A 98 -35.84 -35.52 39.91
N TYR A 99 -35.93 -36.72 39.31
CA TYR A 99 -36.55 -37.22 38.05
C TYR A 99 -37.76 -38.16 38.40
N PRO A 100 -38.77 -38.49 37.52
CA PRO A 100 -38.63 -39.55 36.46
C PRO A 100 -39.58 -39.57 35.21
N VAL A 101 -39.06 -40.12 34.09
CA VAL A 101 -39.55 -41.15 33.09
C VAL A 101 -41.07 -41.34 32.71
N THR A 102 -41.30 -41.85 31.47
CA THR A 102 -42.51 -42.52 30.84
C THR A 102 -43.44 -41.66 29.94
N SER A 103 -44.13 -42.16 28.87
CA SER A 103 -43.99 -43.35 27.97
C SER A 103 -44.87 -43.24 26.69
N VAL A 104 -44.78 -44.20 25.74
CA VAL A 104 -45.55 -44.28 24.44
C VAL A 104 -46.86 -45.09 24.56
N PRO A 105 -47.84 -44.99 23.61
CA PRO A 105 -47.99 -45.92 22.46
C PRO A 105 -48.41 -45.20 21.14
N THR A 106 -48.09 -45.58 19.88
CA THR A 106 -47.92 -46.84 19.08
C THR A 106 -49.17 -47.42 18.40
N HIS A 107 -48.93 -47.90 17.16
CA HIS A 107 -49.72 -48.67 16.16
C HIS A 107 -49.58 -47.96 14.78
N CYS A 108 -49.65 -48.57 13.59
CA CYS A 108 -49.37 -49.91 13.00
C CYS A 108 -49.48 -49.73 11.45
N CYS A 109 -49.10 -50.59 10.50
CA CYS A 109 -48.44 -51.92 10.35
C CYS A 109 -47.99 -52.02 8.85
N ALA A 110 -47.27 -52.99 8.28
CA ALA A 110 -46.48 -54.17 8.69
C ALA A 110 -45.60 -54.62 7.48
N GLY A 111 -44.70 -55.60 7.64
CA GLY A 111 -44.03 -56.31 6.52
C GLY A 111 -42.55 -56.65 6.74
N ARG A 112 -42.13 -57.87 6.36
CA ARG A 112 -40.76 -58.46 6.43
C ARG A 112 -40.61 -59.46 5.23
N PRO A 113 -39.45 -60.12 4.95
CA PRO A 113 -38.09 -60.08 5.55
C PRO A 113 -36.92 -59.94 4.52
N ARG A 114 -35.65 -60.01 5.00
CA ARG A 114 -34.43 -60.37 4.22
C ARG A 114 -34.23 -61.91 4.23
N PRO A 115 -33.49 -62.55 3.30
CA PRO A 115 -32.04 -62.74 3.48
C PRO A 115 -31.19 -62.80 2.17
N VAL A 116 -29.93 -63.26 2.30
CA VAL A 116 -28.83 -63.21 1.30
C VAL A 116 -28.56 -64.58 0.65
N ARG A 117 -28.27 -64.62 -0.66
CA ARG A 117 -27.18 -65.42 -1.28
C ARG A 117 -26.94 -65.05 -2.76
N ALA A 118 -25.86 -65.58 -3.34
CA ALA A 118 -25.34 -65.18 -4.66
C ALA A 118 -25.20 -66.38 -5.61
N THR A 119 -25.15 -66.12 -6.92
CA THR A 119 -24.32 -66.87 -7.90
C THR A 119 -24.10 -66.10 -9.21
N ARG A 120 -22.93 -66.30 -9.81
CA ARG A 120 -22.54 -66.00 -11.21
C ARG A 120 -22.80 -67.29 -12.06
N PRO A 121 -22.85 -67.29 -13.41
CA PRO A 121 -21.62 -67.17 -14.22
C PRO A 121 -21.74 -66.69 -15.71
N ALA A 122 -20.56 -66.52 -16.33
CA ALA A 122 -20.23 -66.64 -17.78
C ALA A 122 -20.84 -65.61 -18.79
N CYS A 123 -20.20 -65.27 -19.92
CA CYS A 123 -18.94 -65.75 -20.53
C CYS A 123 -17.85 -64.65 -20.64
N GLY A 124 -16.59 -65.05 -20.89
CA GLY A 124 -15.43 -64.18 -21.20
C GLY A 124 -15.05 -64.20 -22.71
N PRO A 125 -13.80 -63.88 -23.13
CA PRO A 125 -12.53 -63.95 -22.38
C PRO A 125 -11.71 -62.61 -22.30
N SER A 126 -10.38 -62.69 -22.17
CA SER A 126 -9.39 -61.65 -21.78
C SER A 126 -8.01 -61.93 -22.46
N PRO A 127 -6.82 -61.42 -22.07
CA PRO A 127 -6.34 -60.19 -21.39
C PRO A 127 -5.11 -59.51 -22.10
N LEU A 128 -4.33 -58.66 -21.38
CA LEU A 128 -2.89 -58.29 -21.53
C LEU A 128 -2.42 -57.06 -22.36
N THR A 129 -1.98 -56.03 -21.62
CA THR A 129 -0.65 -55.38 -21.61
C THR A 129 0.26 -55.35 -22.85
N ALA A 130 0.62 -54.14 -23.36
CA ALA A 130 2.02 -53.62 -23.51
C ALA A 130 2.21 -52.41 -24.49
N VAL A 131 2.50 -51.22 -23.95
CA VAL A 131 3.72 -50.38 -24.17
C VAL A 131 4.27 -50.05 -25.60
N LEU A 132 4.65 -48.77 -25.77
CA LEU A 132 5.69 -48.11 -26.64
C LEU A 132 5.32 -47.42 -27.99
N LEU A 133 5.95 -46.22 -28.14
CA LEU A 133 6.25 -45.38 -29.33
C LEU A 133 5.12 -44.60 -30.04
N GLY A 134 5.27 -43.28 -30.31
CA GLY A 134 6.33 -42.36 -29.87
C GLY A 134 6.30 -40.95 -30.50
N THR A 135 7.10 -40.02 -29.94
CA THR A 135 7.40 -38.62 -30.41
C THR A 135 6.21 -37.64 -30.48
N LEU A 136 6.12 -36.49 -29.80
CA LEU A 136 7.05 -35.51 -29.16
C LEU A 136 7.63 -34.41 -30.08
N ALA A 137 7.42 -33.16 -29.64
CA ALA A 137 8.10 -31.90 -29.99
C ALA A 137 7.93 -31.28 -31.40
N LEU A 138 7.28 -30.09 -31.45
CA LEU A 138 7.74 -28.85 -32.11
C LEU A 138 6.66 -27.75 -32.02
N LEU A 139 6.90 -26.64 -31.31
CA LEU A 139 6.15 -25.36 -31.46
C LEU A 139 6.83 -24.14 -30.78
N LEU A 140 8.05 -23.85 -31.23
CA LEU A 140 8.82 -22.59 -31.10
C LEU A 140 9.78 -22.62 -32.32
N GLU A 141 10.04 -21.57 -33.10
CA GLU A 141 9.81 -20.13 -32.95
C GLU A 141 9.41 -19.44 -34.30
N ALA A 142 9.21 -18.11 -34.24
CA ALA A 142 9.53 -17.11 -35.28
C ALA A 142 8.63 -16.93 -36.53
N GLY A 143 8.64 -15.68 -37.03
CA GLY A 143 8.20 -15.30 -38.39
C GLY A 143 6.98 -14.37 -38.44
N ALA A 144 7.19 -13.08 -38.74
CA ALA A 144 6.11 -12.10 -38.92
C ALA A 144 5.91 -11.70 -40.40
N THR A 145 4.66 -11.54 -40.83
CA THR A 145 4.27 -10.78 -42.04
C THR A 145 2.82 -10.27 -41.92
N SER A 146 2.50 -9.22 -42.66
CA SER A 146 1.23 -8.45 -42.58
C SER A 146 0.13 -8.98 -43.53
N PRO A 147 -1.13 -8.47 -43.45
CA PRO A 147 -2.31 -9.32 -43.61
C PRO A 147 -3.02 -9.26 -44.98
N ALA A 148 -3.78 -10.32 -45.29
CA ALA A 148 -4.76 -10.33 -46.38
C ALA A 148 -6.00 -11.20 -46.06
N GLY A 149 -7.18 -10.60 -46.20
CA GLY A 149 -8.53 -11.16 -46.31
C GLY A 149 -8.81 -12.62 -45.93
N ALA A 150 -9.46 -12.82 -44.79
CA ALA A 150 -10.34 -13.96 -44.54
C ALA A 150 -11.65 -13.49 -43.87
N GLN A 151 -12.78 -13.54 -44.58
CA GLN A 151 -14.09 -13.31 -43.99
C GLN A 151 -14.49 -14.55 -43.19
N LEU A 152 -14.49 -14.44 -41.86
CA LEU A 152 -15.13 -15.42 -40.99
C LEU A 152 -16.57 -14.99 -40.72
N VAL A 153 -17.50 -15.91 -40.94
CA VAL A 153 -18.93 -15.70 -40.66
C VAL A 153 -19.14 -15.81 -39.15
N ASN A 154 -19.57 -14.72 -38.52
CA ASN A 154 -20.01 -14.76 -37.14
C ASN A 154 -21.38 -15.45 -37.05
N GLU A 155 -21.44 -16.66 -36.47
CA GLU A 155 -22.67 -17.13 -35.85
C GLU A 155 -22.85 -16.38 -34.53
N GLU A 156 -23.90 -15.56 -34.43
CA GLU A 156 -24.13 -14.72 -33.26
C GLU A 156 -24.46 -15.55 -32.02
N THR A 157 -23.64 -15.42 -30.98
CA THR A 157 -24.06 -15.75 -29.61
C THR A 157 -25.09 -14.73 -29.14
N ALA A 158 -26.35 -14.98 -29.50
CA ALA A 158 -27.48 -14.07 -29.30
C ALA A 158 -27.70 -13.71 -27.82
N ASN A 159 -27.09 -12.61 -27.37
CA ASN A 159 -27.54 -11.85 -26.22
C ASN A 159 -29.02 -11.45 -26.47
N PRO A 160 -29.92 -11.61 -25.48
CA PRO A 160 -31.31 -11.22 -25.65
C PRO A 160 -31.39 -9.69 -25.84
N VAL A 161 -31.73 -9.26 -27.06
CA VAL A 161 -31.86 -7.84 -27.43
C VAL A 161 -32.86 -7.16 -26.50
N GLU A 162 -32.41 -6.13 -25.76
CA GLU A 162 -33.27 -5.42 -24.81
C GLU A 162 -34.51 -4.86 -25.56
N PRO A 163 -35.75 -5.12 -25.09
CA PRO A 163 -36.96 -4.68 -25.78
C PRO A 163 -36.94 -3.18 -26.08
N ALA A 164 -37.36 -2.79 -27.30
CA ALA A 164 -37.27 -1.41 -27.77
C ALA A 164 -37.92 -0.38 -26.83
N TRP A 165 -38.98 -0.76 -26.10
CA TRP A 165 -39.61 0.09 -25.09
C TRP A 165 -38.74 0.37 -23.86
N ARG A 166 -37.87 -0.56 -23.45
CA ARG A 166 -36.88 -0.35 -22.38
C ARG A 166 -35.81 0.62 -22.84
N ARG A 167 -35.22 0.39 -24.02
CA ARG A 167 -34.24 1.31 -24.63
C ARG A 167 -34.80 2.74 -24.71
N ALA A 168 -35.99 2.91 -25.28
CA ALA A 168 -36.65 4.22 -25.41
C ALA A 168 -37.08 4.86 -24.08
N ALA A 169 -37.01 4.14 -22.96
CA ALA A 169 -37.27 4.65 -21.62
C ALA A 169 -35.99 4.90 -20.80
N ARG A 170 -34.80 4.46 -21.23
CA ARG A 170 -33.55 4.78 -20.52
C ARG A 170 -33.11 6.22 -20.80
N THR A 171 -32.32 6.80 -19.91
CA THR A 171 -31.41 7.89 -20.30
C THR A 171 -30.41 7.33 -21.31
N GLU A 172 -30.24 8.01 -22.45
CA GLU A 172 -29.22 7.66 -23.44
C GLU A 172 -27.97 8.54 -23.27
N THR A 173 -26.80 8.00 -23.55
CA THR A 173 -25.52 8.70 -23.46
C THR A 173 -24.87 8.79 -24.84
N LEU A 174 -24.35 9.97 -25.20
CA LEU A 174 -23.47 10.16 -26.35
C LEU A 174 -22.13 10.70 -25.86
N LEU A 175 -21.10 9.87 -25.94
CA LEU A 175 -19.72 10.26 -25.62
C LEU A 175 -19.18 11.21 -26.72
N LEU A 176 -18.52 12.29 -26.32
CA LEU A 176 -17.90 13.28 -27.23
C LEU A 176 -16.37 13.19 -27.25
N SER A 177 -15.80 12.45 -26.30
CA SER A 177 -14.37 12.20 -26.06
C SER A 177 -14.06 10.69 -26.16
N GLY A 178 -12.91 10.25 -25.67
CA GLY A 178 -12.72 8.88 -25.17
C GLY A 178 -13.26 8.69 -23.75
N THR A 179 -13.15 7.47 -23.22
CA THR A 179 -13.34 7.12 -21.80
C THR A 179 -12.05 7.26 -20.98
N GLY A 180 -10.89 7.25 -21.62
CA GLY A 180 -9.56 7.49 -21.06
C GLY A 180 -8.55 7.88 -22.15
N PRO A 181 -7.24 7.98 -21.83
CA PRO A 181 -6.20 8.26 -22.83
C PRO A 181 -6.14 7.25 -23.99
N ALA A 182 -6.48 5.97 -23.77
CA ALA A 182 -6.32 4.92 -24.78
C ALA A 182 -7.38 4.93 -25.91
N ASP A 183 -8.53 5.58 -25.69
CA ASP A 183 -9.61 5.74 -26.67
C ASP A 183 -9.97 7.22 -26.92
N ALA A 184 -9.07 8.13 -26.53
CA ALA A 184 -9.25 9.58 -26.63
C ALA A 184 -9.46 10.08 -28.08
N VAL A 185 -10.36 11.05 -28.24
CA VAL A 185 -10.81 11.56 -29.55
C VAL A 185 -10.16 12.93 -29.81
N PRO A 186 -9.54 13.18 -30.99
CA PRO A 186 -8.93 14.47 -31.30
C PRO A 186 -9.99 15.58 -31.40
N TRP A 187 -9.78 16.67 -30.67
CA TRP A 187 -10.51 17.93 -30.78
C TRP A 187 -9.55 19.01 -31.27
N GLN A 188 -10.03 20.01 -32.01
CA GLN A 188 -9.22 21.16 -32.42
C GLN A 188 -8.76 21.94 -31.18
N PHE A 189 -7.50 22.35 -31.13
CA PHE A 189 -6.88 22.96 -29.96
C PHE A 189 -5.92 24.10 -30.32
N GLU A 190 -5.87 25.10 -29.44
CA GLU A 190 -4.98 26.26 -29.46
C GLU A 190 -4.73 26.70 -28.00
N ILE A 191 -3.52 27.17 -27.67
CA ILE A 191 -3.14 27.68 -26.34
C ILE A 191 -2.46 29.04 -26.48
N ASP A 192 -2.62 29.93 -25.50
CA ASP A 192 -2.11 31.31 -25.55
C ASP A 192 -0.70 31.52 -24.95
N ALA A 193 -0.26 30.63 -24.06
CA ALA A 193 1.00 30.71 -23.32
C ALA A 193 1.72 29.34 -23.20
N GLY A 194 2.92 29.33 -22.59
CA GLY A 194 3.77 28.15 -22.49
C GLY A 194 4.29 27.61 -23.85
N ARG A 195 4.62 26.32 -23.92
CA ARG A 195 5.12 25.70 -25.17
C ARG A 195 4.02 25.66 -26.24
N ARG A 196 4.42 25.88 -27.50
CA ARG A 196 3.55 25.79 -28.70
C ARG A 196 2.34 26.76 -28.68
N ALA A 197 2.47 27.87 -27.95
CA ALA A 197 1.49 28.96 -27.93
C ALA A 197 1.23 29.53 -29.33
N GLY A 198 -0.05 29.77 -29.67
CA GLY A 198 -0.48 30.22 -30.99
C GLY A 198 -0.37 29.18 -32.12
N GLU A 199 0.02 27.94 -31.84
CA GLU A 199 -0.07 26.85 -32.81
C GLU A 199 -1.47 26.24 -32.81
N ALA A 200 -2.20 26.40 -33.91
CA ALA A 200 -3.43 25.64 -34.15
C ALA A 200 -3.09 24.17 -34.43
N GLY A 201 -3.73 23.25 -33.71
CA GLY A 201 -3.55 21.81 -33.87
C GLY A 201 -4.76 21.01 -33.41
N GLU A 202 -4.51 19.73 -33.08
CA GLU A 202 -5.48 18.86 -32.43
C GLU A 202 -4.89 18.32 -31.12
N LEU A 203 -5.76 18.13 -30.12
CA LEU A 203 -5.43 17.49 -28.85
C LEU A 203 -6.42 16.33 -28.61
N PRO A 204 -5.95 15.12 -28.25
CA PRO A 204 -6.85 14.04 -27.87
C PRO A 204 -7.58 14.40 -26.57
N VAL A 205 -8.88 14.10 -26.47
CA VAL A 205 -9.68 14.30 -25.27
C VAL A 205 -10.26 12.95 -24.83
N PRO A 206 -10.06 12.49 -23.58
CA PRO A 206 -9.41 13.21 -22.47
C PRO A 206 -7.87 13.20 -22.50
N SER A 207 -7.23 14.30 -22.10
CA SER A 207 -5.77 14.40 -21.86
C SER A 207 -5.37 15.64 -21.03
N HIS A 208 -4.08 15.75 -20.73
CA HIS A 208 -3.44 17.01 -20.31
C HIS A 208 -2.59 17.56 -21.46
N TRP A 209 -2.69 18.88 -21.73
CA TRP A 209 -1.98 19.48 -22.86
C TRP A 209 -0.45 19.42 -22.71
N GLN A 210 0.04 19.40 -21.46
CA GLN A 210 1.45 19.14 -21.13
C GLN A 210 1.99 17.87 -21.82
N GLN A 211 1.25 16.76 -21.76
CA GLN A 211 1.67 15.45 -22.30
C GLN A 211 1.58 15.36 -23.84
N HIS A 212 1.20 16.45 -24.51
CA HIS A 212 1.22 16.59 -25.97
C HIS A 212 2.12 17.76 -26.41
N GLY A 213 3.04 18.19 -25.54
CA GLY A 213 4.07 19.19 -25.83
C GLY A 213 3.62 20.64 -25.77
N TYR A 214 2.34 20.93 -25.49
CA TYR A 214 1.84 22.29 -25.26
C TYR A 214 2.06 22.74 -23.81
N GLY A 215 1.96 24.04 -23.53
CA GLY A 215 2.01 24.60 -22.17
C GLY A 215 3.30 24.29 -21.40
N SER A 216 3.25 24.33 -20.08
CA SER A 216 4.38 24.19 -19.16
C SER A 216 4.07 23.17 -18.05
N TYR A 217 5.10 22.48 -17.53
CA TYR A 217 4.97 21.57 -16.39
C TYR A 217 5.24 22.31 -15.08
N PHE A 218 4.33 22.16 -14.09
CA PHE A 218 4.47 22.75 -12.76
C PHE A 218 4.24 21.69 -11.68
N TYR A 219 4.99 21.80 -10.59
CA TYR A 219 4.68 21.14 -9.31
C TYR A 219 4.18 22.23 -8.34
N GLY A 220 3.11 21.98 -7.57
CA GLY A 220 2.25 23.08 -7.07
C GLY A 220 2.91 24.16 -6.19
N HIS A 221 4.06 23.89 -5.59
CA HIS A 221 4.87 24.90 -4.89
C HIS A 221 5.61 25.91 -5.81
N GLN A 222 5.51 25.78 -7.13
CA GLN A 222 6.14 26.66 -8.11
C GLN A 222 5.18 27.78 -8.57
N GLU A 223 5.72 28.88 -9.07
CA GLU A 223 4.91 29.95 -9.68
C GLU A 223 4.34 29.48 -11.02
N GLU A 224 3.01 29.41 -11.12
CA GLU A 224 2.28 28.93 -12.30
C GLU A 224 2.12 30.03 -13.37
N GLU A 225 2.48 29.71 -14.62
CA GLU A 225 2.20 30.52 -15.81
C GLU A 225 0.69 30.53 -16.12
N ALA A 226 0.14 31.69 -16.52
CA ALA A 226 -1.27 31.82 -16.83
C ALA A 226 -1.56 31.31 -18.26
N GLU A 227 -1.88 30.02 -18.38
CA GLU A 227 -2.21 29.35 -19.63
C GLU A 227 -3.74 29.17 -19.81
N SER A 228 -4.25 29.50 -21.00
CA SER A 228 -5.64 29.27 -21.43
C SER A 228 -5.70 28.44 -22.71
N GLY A 229 -6.29 27.25 -22.61
CA GLY A 229 -6.46 26.31 -23.73
C GLY A 229 -7.88 26.37 -24.31
N THR A 230 -8.00 26.66 -25.61
CA THR A 230 -9.28 26.68 -26.32
C THR A 230 -9.47 25.43 -27.19
N TYR A 231 -10.51 24.68 -26.87
CA TYR A 231 -10.90 23.44 -27.53
C TYR A 231 -12.14 23.62 -28.41
N ARG A 232 -12.18 22.98 -29.58
CA ARG A 232 -13.37 22.94 -30.45
C ARG A 232 -13.60 21.56 -31.05
N THR A 233 -14.86 21.10 -31.05
CA THR A 233 -15.26 19.85 -31.71
C THR A 233 -16.64 19.96 -32.33
N ARG A 234 -17.02 19.00 -33.18
CA ARG A 234 -18.34 18.93 -33.82
C ARG A 234 -19.00 17.59 -33.55
N PHE A 235 -20.23 17.65 -33.06
CA PHE A 235 -21.02 16.48 -32.68
C PHE A 235 -22.39 16.52 -33.33
N ARG A 236 -22.98 15.36 -33.61
CA ARG A 236 -24.33 15.24 -34.15
C ARG A 236 -25.30 14.78 -33.07
N VAL A 237 -26.34 15.57 -32.82
CA VAL A 237 -27.41 15.20 -31.89
C VAL A 237 -28.29 14.15 -32.56
N PRO A 238 -28.61 13.00 -31.91
CA PRO A 238 -29.58 12.04 -32.43
C PRO A 238 -30.95 12.68 -32.70
N GLY A 239 -31.69 12.19 -33.71
CA GLY A 239 -33.04 12.69 -34.01
C GLY A 239 -34.06 12.20 -32.97
N GLU A 240 -33.80 11.02 -32.43
CA GLU A 240 -34.50 10.28 -31.39
C GLU A 240 -34.48 10.99 -30.03
N TRP A 241 -33.73 12.09 -29.91
CA TRP A 241 -33.66 12.97 -28.75
C TRP A 241 -34.63 14.17 -28.84
N ALA A 242 -35.46 14.23 -29.89
CA ALA A 242 -36.55 15.19 -29.99
C ALA A 242 -37.47 15.14 -28.76
N GLY A 243 -37.59 16.27 -28.05
CA GLY A 243 -38.39 16.38 -26.82
C GLY A 243 -37.78 15.72 -25.58
N ARG A 244 -36.52 15.28 -25.61
CA ARG A 244 -35.77 14.87 -24.41
C ARG A 244 -35.17 16.09 -23.69
N ARG A 245 -34.87 15.92 -22.40
CA ARG A 245 -34.01 16.84 -21.64
C ARG A 245 -32.56 16.37 -21.79
N VAL A 246 -31.68 17.27 -22.22
CA VAL A 246 -30.28 16.95 -22.55
C VAL A 246 -29.33 17.73 -21.65
N GLU A 247 -28.50 17.02 -20.89
CA GLU A 247 -27.40 17.59 -20.12
C GLU A 247 -26.07 17.35 -20.83
N LEU A 248 -25.18 18.34 -20.82
CA LEU A 248 -23.76 18.20 -21.17
C LEU A 248 -22.96 18.02 -19.87
N VAL A 249 -22.14 16.97 -19.82
CA VAL A 249 -21.43 16.52 -18.63
C VAL A 249 -19.93 16.48 -18.88
N PHE A 250 -19.16 16.98 -17.93
CA PHE A 250 -17.70 16.89 -17.89
C PHE A 250 -17.29 16.13 -16.61
N GLY A 251 -16.45 15.09 -16.74
CA GLY A 251 -15.99 14.31 -15.58
C GLY A 251 -14.94 15.02 -14.70
N GLY A 252 -14.30 16.08 -15.23
CA GLY A 252 -13.27 16.90 -14.59
C GLY A 252 -12.42 17.62 -15.63
N VAL A 253 -12.09 18.89 -15.38
CA VAL A 253 -11.37 19.79 -16.30
C VAL A 253 -10.55 20.78 -15.47
N MET A 254 -9.24 20.88 -15.70
CA MET A 254 -8.34 21.73 -14.90
C MET A 254 -8.10 23.10 -15.55
N THR A 255 -8.64 24.22 -15.05
CA THR A 255 -9.40 24.39 -13.78
C THR A 255 -10.63 25.28 -13.88
N ASP A 256 -10.55 26.43 -14.54
CA ASP A 256 -11.71 27.29 -14.79
C ASP A 256 -12.23 27.01 -16.21
N THR A 257 -13.49 26.59 -16.33
CA THR A 257 -14.03 26.05 -17.59
C THR A 257 -15.24 26.83 -18.08
N THR A 258 -15.14 27.42 -19.27
CA THR A 258 -16.21 28.18 -19.93
C THR A 258 -16.65 27.46 -21.21
N VAL A 259 -17.95 27.19 -21.34
CA VAL A 259 -18.50 26.30 -22.38
C VAL A 259 -19.53 27.01 -23.26
N ARG A 260 -19.44 26.79 -24.59
CA ARG A 260 -20.39 27.31 -25.59
C ARG A 260 -20.82 26.23 -26.59
N ILE A 261 -22.06 26.31 -27.07
CA ILE A 261 -22.61 25.49 -28.16
C ILE A 261 -23.10 26.43 -29.26
N ASP A 262 -22.58 26.27 -30.48
CA ASP A 262 -22.80 27.18 -31.63
C ASP A 262 -22.54 28.67 -31.32
N GLY A 263 -21.72 28.97 -30.30
CA GLY A 263 -21.41 30.31 -29.82
C GLY A 263 -22.27 30.80 -28.64
N GLU A 264 -23.40 30.16 -28.34
CA GLU A 264 -24.22 30.46 -27.16
C GLU A 264 -23.67 29.77 -25.91
N SER A 265 -23.68 30.46 -24.75
CA SER A 265 -23.11 29.92 -23.50
C SER A 265 -23.98 28.83 -22.88
N ALA A 266 -23.35 27.72 -22.49
CA ALA A 266 -24.02 26.62 -21.78
C ALA A 266 -24.36 26.94 -20.31
N GLY A 267 -23.74 27.97 -19.72
CA GLY A 267 -23.95 28.37 -18.33
C GLY A 267 -22.79 29.20 -17.75
N PRO A 268 -22.76 29.40 -16.42
CA PRO A 268 -21.64 30.07 -15.76
C PRO A 268 -20.36 29.21 -15.84
N THR A 269 -19.21 29.87 -15.88
CA THR A 269 -17.88 29.24 -15.77
C THR A 269 -17.83 28.34 -14.53
N HIS A 270 -17.51 27.06 -14.72
CA HIS A 270 -17.19 26.16 -13.61
C HIS A 270 -15.76 26.47 -13.13
N ARG A 271 -15.47 26.20 -11.85
CA ARG A 271 -14.15 26.36 -11.26
C ARG A 271 -13.85 25.15 -10.38
N GLY A 272 -12.76 24.45 -10.65
CA GLY A 272 -12.25 23.33 -9.86
C GLY A 272 -12.05 22.07 -10.70
N GLY A 273 -10.85 21.50 -10.64
CA GLY A 273 -10.38 20.42 -11.49
C GLY A 273 -11.06 19.08 -11.26
N PHE A 274 -11.38 18.75 -10.00
CA PHE A 274 -11.55 17.36 -9.59
C PHE A 274 -12.99 16.80 -9.58
N THR A 275 -14.03 17.62 -9.80
CA THR A 275 -15.44 17.19 -9.74
C THR A 275 -16.13 17.11 -11.09
N GLU A 276 -17.16 16.26 -11.16
CA GLU A 276 -18.08 16.19 -12.30
C GLU A 276 -19.05 17.38 -12.27
N PHE A 277 -19.19 18.09 -13.40
CA PHE A 277 -20.13 19.20 -13.54
C PHE A 277 -20.96 19.11 -14.82
N ARG A 278 -22.11 19.81 -14.81
CA ARG A 278 -23.23 19.58 -15.73
C ARG A 278 -23.93 20.88 -16.13
N TYR A 279 -24.29 20.99 -17.40
CA TYR A 279 -25.12 22.07 -17.97
C TYR A 279 -26.39 21.50 -18.60
N ASP A 280 -27.54 22.14 -18.37
CA ASP A 280 -28.79 21.82 -19.09
C ASP A 280 -28.76 22.51 -20.47
N VAL A 281 -28.37 21.75 -21.50
CA VAL A 281 -28.19 22.24 -22.86
C VAL A 281 -29.42 22.00 -23.74
N THR A 282 -30.55 21.57 -23.17
CA THR A 282 -31.79 21.20 -23.89
C THR A 282 -32.28 22.26 -24.88
N ARG A 283 -32.01 23.55 -24.62
CA ARG A 283 -32.39 24.68 -25.50
C ARG A 283 -31.32 25.02 -26.55
N LEU A 284 -30.08 24.60 -26.34
CA LEU A 284 -28.93 24.84 -27.22
C LEU A 284 -28.70 23.69 -28.21
N VAL A 285 -29.33 22.53 -28.00
CA VAL A 285 -29.20 21.34 -28.87
C VAL A 285 -30.40 21.17 -29.80
N ARG A 286 -30.12 21.00 -31.09
CA ARG A 286 -31.10 20.78 -32.16
C ARG A 286 -31.02 19.31 -32.63
N PRO A 287 -32.00 18.45 -32.26
CA PRO A 287 -32.03 17.04 -32.64
C PRO A 287 -31.86 16.80 -34.14
N GLY A 288 -31.06 15.79 -34.50
CA GLY A 288 -30.72 15.42 -35.88
C GLY A 288 -29.62 16.28 -36.53
N ALA A 289 -29.31 17.47 -35.98
CA ALA A 289 -28.32 18.40 -36.53
C ALA A 289 -26.91 18.16 -35.99
N THR A 290 -25.91 18.60 -36.77
CA THR A 290 -24.52 18.75 -36.31
C THR A 290 -24.33 20.13 -35.71
N GLN A 291 -23.65 20.22 -34.57
CA GLN A 291 -23.37 21.46 -33.84
C GLN A 291 -21.90 21.52 -33.43
N GLN A 292 -21.43 22.73 -33.10
CA GLN A 292 -20.07 22.97 -32.64
C GLN A 292 -20.05 23.20 -31.13
N LEU A 293 -19.22 22.42 -30.42
CA LEU A 293 -18.86 22.64 -29.02
C LEU A 293 -17.56 23.46 -28.99
N GLU A 294 -17.52 24.51 -28.18
CA GLU A 294 -16.32 25.25 -27.82
C GLU A 294 -16.16 25.22 -26.29
N VAL A 295 -14.94 24.95 -25.82
CA VAL A 295 -14.59 24.95 -24.40
C VAL A 295 -13.29 25.73 -24.23
N VAL A 296 -13.32 26.77 -23.40
CA VAL A 296 -12.12 27.49 -22.95
C VAL A 296 -11.78 27.00 -21.55
N VAL A 297 -10.52 26.64 -21.33
CA VAL A 297 -10.01 26.07 -20.09
C VAL A 297 -8.82 26.90 -19.61
N ASP A 298 -9.02 27.70 -18.58
CA ASP A 298 -7.95 28.43 -17.92
C ASP A 298 -7.31 27.50 -16.86
N ALA A 299 -5.98 27.34 -16.93
CA ALA A 299 -5.23 26.47 -16.03
C ALA A 299 -5.28 27.02 -14.59
N ARG A 300 -4.79 28.25 -14.43
CA ARG A 300 -4.88 29.05 -13.21
C ARG A 300 -6.33 29.48 -12.98
N SER A 301 -6.86 29.27 -11.77
CA SER A 301 -8.24 29.65 -11.46
C SER A 301 -8.39 31.16 -11.32
N SER A 302 -9.52 31.71 -11.79
CA SER A 302 -9.92 33.10 -11.56
C SER A 302 -10.59 33.32 -10.19
N ALA A 303 -10.41 32.37 -9.26
CA ALA A 303 -10.78 32.48 -7.86
C ALA A 303 -9.64 31.99 -6.94
N ASP A 304 -9.08 32.89 -6.14
CA ASP A 304 -7.96 32.64 -5.23
C ASP A 304 -8.21 31.43 -4.29
N ASP A 305 -9.46 31.23 -3.86
CA ASP A 305 -9.87 30.13 -2.97
C ASP A 305 -10.00 28.76 -3.68
N VAL A 306 -9.89 28.72 -5.01
CA VAL A 306 -9.74 27.48 -5.80
C VAL A 306 -8.28 27.27 -6.17
N GLN A 307 -7.56 28.35 -6.52
CA GLN A 307 -6.12 28.31 -6.80
C GLN A 307 -5.32 27.72 -5.63
N ALA A 308 -5.43 28.30 -4.44
CA ALA A 308 -4.67 27.84 -3.27
C ALA A 308 -5.11 26.43 -2.80
N ALA A 309 -6.38 26.07 -2.98
CA ALA A 309 -6.93 24.78 -2.57
C ALA A 309 -6.51 23.61 -3.48
N GLU A 310 -6.32 23.85 -4.77
CA GLU A 310 -6.13 22.80 -5.78
C GLU A 310 -4.80 22.84 -6.55
N ARG A 311 -4.16 24.02 -6.65
CA ARG A 311 -3.00 24.21 -7.53
C ARG A 311 -1.70 24.53 -6.80
N GLU A 312 -1.77 24.91 -5.53
CA GLU A 312 -0.59 25.21 -4.69
C GLU A 312 -0.14 24.00 -3.82
N ALA A 313 -0.54 22.78 -4.21
CA ALA A 313 -0.41 21.55 -3.42
C ALA A 313 0.82 20.67 -3.78
N ASP A 314 1.17 19.75 -2.88
CA ASP A 314 2.29 18.77 -3.03
C ASP A 314 1.93 17.67 -4.05
N TYR A 315 1.78 18.05 -5.32
CA TYR A 315 1.64 17.17 -6.49
C TYR A 315 1.85 17.90 -7.83
N TRP A 316 1.95 17.13 -8.91
CA TRP A 316 2.00 17.68 -10.28
C TRP A 316 0.70 18.39 -10.68
N ILE A 317 0.88 19.57 -11.27
CA ILE A 317 -0.15 20.48 -11.74
C ILE A 317 -0.19 20.46 -13.27
N PHE A 318 -1.40 20.34 -13.80
CA PHE A 318 -1.68 20.22 -15.23
C PHE A 318 -2.87 21.11 -15.63
N GLY A 319 -3.08 21.28 -16.93
CA GLY A 319 -4.28 21.88 -17.50
C GLY A 319 -5.12 20.90 -18.32
N GLY A 320 -6.33 21.32 -18.70
CA GLY A 320 -7.09 20.71 -19.79
C GLY A 320 -8.20 19.74 -19.39
N ILE A 321 -8.87 19.21 -20.42
CA ILE A 321 -10.01 18.29 -20.32
C ILE A 321 -9.48 16.86 -20.12
N TYR A 322 -9.15 16.50 -18.88
CA TYR A 322 -8.43 15.27 -18.54
C TYR A 322 -9.32 14.09 -18.14
N ARG A 323 -10.64 14.30 -18.08
CA ARG A 323 -11.67 13.25 -17.91
C ARG A 323 -12.74 13.36 -19.00
N PRO A 324 -13.55 12.31 -19.23
CA PRO A 324 -14.50 12.25 -20.34
C PRO A 324 -15.54 13.38 -20.39
N VAL A 325 -16.05 13.64 -21.59
CA VAL A 325 -17.14 14.59 -21.88
C VAL A 325 -18.24 13.89 -22.66
N TRP A 326 -19.48 14.02 -22.20
CA TRP A 326 -20.63 13.34 -22.81
C TRP A 326 -21.93 14.14 -22.70
N LEU A 327 -22.91 13.80 -23.55
CA LEU A 327 -24.30 14.22 -23.41
C LEU A 327 -25.12 13.10 -22.76
N GLU A 328 -26.03 13.45 -21.85
CA GLU A 328 -27.07 12.56 -21.31
C GLU A 328 -28.45 13.06 -21.73
N ALA A 329 -29.26 12.20 -22.35
CA ALA A 329 -30.59 12.54 -22.86
C ALA A 329 -31.69 11.71 -22.18
N ALA A 330 -32.31 12.31 -21.16
CA ALA A 330 -33.42 11.74 -20.41
C ALA A 330 -34.78 12.12 -21.05
N PRO A 331 -35.82 11.25 -20.99
CA PRO A 331 -37.18 11.61 -21.36
C PRO A 331 -37.70 12.87 -20.64
N ALA A 332 -38.62 13.62 -21.25
CA ALA A 332 -39.19 14.83 -20.64
C ALA A 332 -39.85 14.58 -19.28
N GLU A 333 -40.52 13.43 -19.11
CA GLU A 333 -40.94 12.92 -17.81
C GLU A 333 -39.92 11.87 -17.32
N ASN A 334 -39.12 12.20 -16.31
CA ASN A 334 -37.99 11.39 -15.82
C ASN A 334 -37.98 11.30 -14.29
N VAL A 335 -37.25 10.29 -13.78
CA VAL A 335 -36.96 10.10 -12.37
C VAL A 335 -35.45 10.00 -12.16
N ARG A 336 -34.93 10.72 -11.17
CA ARG A 336 -33.51 10.73 -10.82
C ARG A 336 -33.32 10.21 -9.40
N ILE A 337 -32.43 9.25 -9.22
CA ILE A 337 -31.99 8.82 -7.90
C ILE A 337 -31.15 9.95 -7.29
N LEU A 338 -31.51 10.41 -6.10
CA LEU A 338 -30.76 11.41 -5.34
C LEU A 338 -29.75 10.75 -4.40
N ALA A 339 -30.20 9.74 -3.65
CA ALA A 339 -29.41 9.06 -2.64
C ALA A 339 -29.97 7.66 -2.33
N VAL A 340 -29.10 6.78 -1.85
CA VAL A 340 -29.45 5.42 -1.40
C VAL A 340 -28.87 5.15 -0.02
N ASP A 341 -29.66 4.52 0.85
CA ASP A 341 -29.25 3.97 2.14
C ASP A 341 -29.72 2.51 2.18
N ALA A 342 -28.80 1.61 1.82
CA ALA A 342 -29.02 0.16 1.71
C ALA A 342 -28.19 -0.54 2.81
N ARG A 343 -28.87 -1.10 3.81
CA ARG A 343 -28.26 -1.52 5.08
C ARG A 343 -28.06 -3.03 5.16
N GLY A 344 -27.08 -3.46 5.97
CA GLY A 344 -26.71 -4.88 6.12
C GLY A 344 -27.81 -5.78 6.72
N ASP A 345 -28.90 -5.21 7.24
CA ASP A 345 -30.10 -5.93 7.71
C ASP A 345 -31.16 -6.15 6.60
N GLY A 346 -30.90 -5.66 5.38
CA GLY A 346 -31.82 -5.66 4.24
C GLY A 346 -32.74 -4.44 4.18
N THR A 347 -32.64 -3.47 5.11
CA THR A 347 -33.42 -2.23 5.06
C THR A 347 -32.92 -1.36 3.90
N LEU A 348 -33.85 -0.84 3.10
CA LEU A 348 -33.56 0.02 1.95
C LEU A 348 -34.36 1.32 2.02
N ARG A 349 -33.67 2.43 1.79
CA ARG A 349 -34.24 3.74 1.44
C ARG A 349 -33.66 4.22 0.12
N VAL A 350 -34.53 4.71 -0.77
CA VAL A 350 -34.16 5.37 -2.02
C VAL A 350 -34.85 6.72 -2.08
N ASP A 351 -34.08 7.80 -2.08
CA ASP A 351 -34.61 9.15 -2.30
C ASP A 351 -34.54 9.46 -3.78
N VAL A 352 -35.67 9.89 -4.36
CA VAL A 352 -35.81 10.20 -5.79
C VAL A 352 -36.37 11.60 -6.01
N GLU A 353 -36.13 12.16 -7.19
CA GLU A 353 -36.68 13.42 -7.68
C GLU A 353 -37.35 13.18 -9.04
N CYS A 354 -38.58 13.67 -9.22
CA CYS A 354 -39.36 13.43 -10.45
C CYS A 354 -39.57 14.72 -11.26
N THR A 355 -39.19 14.69 -12.53
CA THR A 355 -39.74 15.59 -13.55
C THR A 355 -41.00 14.93 -14.11
N ALA A 356 -42.18 15.44 -13.79
CA ALA A 356 -43.46 14.83 -14.20
C ALA A 356 -44.51 15.91 -14.50
N GLN A 357 -45.49 15.60 -15.36
CA GLN A 357 -46.60 16.50 -15.71
C GLN A 357 -47.86 16.31 -14.83
N GLY A 358 -47.76 15.46 -13.81
CA GLY A 358 -48.83 15.13 -12.86
C GLY A 358 -48.42 13.92 -12.03
N PRO A 359 -49.34 13.30 -11.28
CA PRO A 359 -49.04 12.10 -10.51
C PRO A 359 -48.51 10.95 -11.39
N ARG A 360 -47.41 10.36 -10.96
CA ARG A 360 -46.77 9.18 -11.53
C ARG A 360 -46.48 8.17 -10.44
N GLN A 361 -46.47 6.88 -10.79
CA GLN A 361 -45.99 5.83 -9.91
C GLN A 361 -44.47 5.73 -10.03
N VAL A 362 -43.78 5.49 -8.92
CA VAL A 362 -42.36 5.12 -8.90
C VAL A 362 -42.26 3.69 -8.38
N HIS A 363 -41.61 2.84 -9.17
CA HIS A 363 -41.19 1.51 -8.75
C HIS A 363 -39.67 1.51 -8.60
N ALA A 364 -39.14 0.92 -7.55
CA ALA A 364 -37.71 0.67 -7.37
C ALA A 364 -37.49 -0.82 -7.13
N ASP A 365 -37.04 -1.52 -8.17
CA ASP A 365 -36.86 -2.96 -8.22
C ASP A 365 -35.37 -3.29 -7.95
N VAL A 366 -35.08 -4.12 -6.96
CA VAL A 366 -33.71 -4.55 -6.62
C VAL A 366 -33.44 -5.90 -7.27
N LEU A 367 -32.54 -5.90 -8.26
CA LEU A 367 -32.20 -7.04 -9.08
C LEU A 367 -30.87 -7.66 -8.63
N THR A 368 -30.73 -8.97 -8.77
CA THR A 368 -29.41 -9.61 -8.74
C THR A 368 -28.53 -9.07 -9.87
N ARG A 369 -27.22 -8.95 -9.62
CA ARG A 369 -26.20 -8.58 -10.62
C ARG A 369 -25.34 -9.81 -10.93
N PRO A 370 -25.71 -10.64 -11.93
CA PRO A 370 -24.89 -11.80 -12.30
C PRO A 370 -23.59 -11.34 -12.96
N GLY A 371 -22.48 -12.01 -12.68
CA GLY A 371 -21.18 -11.69 -13.29
C GLY A 371 -21.19 -11.87 -14.82
N ALA A 372 -20.28 -11.18 -15.50
CA ALA A 372 -20.12 -11.28 -16.96
C ALA A 372 -19.95 -12.75 -17.41
N GLY A 373 -20.68 -13.15 -18.45
CA GLY A 373 -20.75 -14.54 -18.91
C GLY A 373 -21.71 -15.46 -18.13
N SER A 374 -22.44 -14.94 -17.14
CA SER A 374 -23.54 -15.67 -16.49
C SER A 374 -24.61 -16.10 -17.49
N ARG A 375 -25.07 -17.36 -17.37
CA ARG A 375 -26.23 -17.89 -18.10
C ARG A 375 -27.58 -17.52 -17.46
N PHE A 376 -27.56 -16.97 -16.26
CA PHE A 376 -28.74 -16.46 -15.57
C PHE A 376 -28.87 -14.96 -15.83
N ALA A 377 -30.05 -14.53 -16.28
CA ALA A 377 -30.43 -13.12 -16.35
C ALA A 377 -30.66 -12.54 -14.93
N PRO A 378 -30.57 -11.21 -14.74
CA PRO A 378 -30.98 -10.55 -13.50
C PRO A 378 -32.42 -10.90 -13.09
N TRP A 379 -32.64 -11.13 -11.79
CA TRP A 379 -33.99 -11.35 -11.24
C TRP A 379 -34.23 -10.50 -9.98
N PRO A 380 -35.47 -10.03 -9.74
CA PRO A 380 -35.78 -9.22 -8.57
C PRO A 380 -35.71 -10.04 -7.27
N ILE A 381 -35.11 -9.47 -6.24
CA ILE A 381 -35.15 -9.97 -4.85
C ILE A 381 -36.08 -9.15 -3.94
N GLY A 382 -36.54 -7.99 -4.41
CA GLY A 382 -37.55 -7.19 -3.74
C GLY A 382 -37.80 -5.87 -4.47
N SER A 383 -38.91 -5.21 -4.14
CA SER A 383 -39.39 -4.00 -4.81
C SER A 383 -39.93 -3.01 -3.78
N LEU A 384 -39.72 -1.71 -4.03
CA LEU A 384 -40.38 -0.61 -3.32
C LEU A 384 -41.29 0.16 -4.27
N PHE A 385 -42.37 0.73 -3.74
CA PHE A 385 -43.39 1.44 -4.52
C PHE A 385 -43.74 2.78 -3.89
N GLY A 386 -44.08 3.76 -4.72
CA GLY A 386 -44.57 5.06 -4.28
C GLY A 386 -45.17 5.87 -5.43
N SER A 387 -45.43 7.14 -5.18
CA SER A 387 -45.94 8.10 -6.17
C SER A 387 -45.20 9.42 -6.06
N CYS A 388 -45.00 10.12 -7.18
CA CYS A 388 -44.45 11.47 -7.22
C CYS A 388 -45.24 12.36 -8.19
N GLY A 389 -45.32 13.65 -7.87
CA GLY A 389 -45.83 14.72 -8.72
C GLY A 389 -44.71 15.58 -9.35
N PRO A 390 -45.09 16.70 -9.99
CA PRO A 390 -44.16 17.62 -10.66
C PRO A 390 -43.11 18.22 -9.70
N GLY A 391 -41.83 17.92 -9.92
CA GLY A 391 -40.72 18.44 -9.09
C GLY A 391 -40.66 17.86 -7.68
N GLU A 392 -41.47 16.83 -7.37
CA GLU A 392 -41.55 16.26 -6.03
C GLU A 392 -40.31 15.40 -5.71
N ARG A 393 -39.88 15.44 -4.44
CA ARG A 393 -38.87 14.54 -3.89
C ARG A 393 -39.52 13.53 -2.95
N VAL A 394 -39.29 12.25 -3.22
CA VAL A 394 -39.98 11.15 -2.56
C VAL A 394 -38.97 10.15 -2.01
N ALA A 395 -39.18 9.70 -0.77
CA ALA A 395 -38.33 8.72 -0.09
C ALA A 395 -39.03 7.35 -0.07
N LEU A 396 -38.69 6.47 -1.01
CA LEU A 396 -39.14 5.08 -1.01
C LEU A 396 -38.43 4.31 0.12
N ARG A 397 -39.17 3.48 0.86
CA ARG A 397 -38.65 2.76 2.04
C ARG A 397 -39.25 1.37 2.16
N GLY A 398 -38.43 0.40 2.59
CA GLY A 398 -38.89 -0.94 2.93
C GLY A 398 -37.74 -1.86 3.32
N ARG A 399 -37.98 -3.17 3.27
CA ARG A 399 -36.98 -4.20 3.54
C ARG A 399 -36.94 -5.22 2.41
N ILE A 400 -35.74 -5.50 1.91
CA ILE A 400 -35.48 -6.44 0.83
C ILE A 400 -35.07 -7.79 1.44
N GLY A 401 -35.87 -8.82 1.19
CA GLY A 401 -35.62 -10.17 1.71
C GLY A 401 -34.45 -10.83 0.98
N GLY A 402 -33.59 -11.56 1.70
CA GLY A 402 -32.49 -12.33 1.09
C GLY A 402 -31.32 -11.49 0.54
N ALA A 403 -31.32 -10.17 0.72
CA ALA A 403 -30.16 -9.33 0.44
C ALA A 403 -28.95 -9.80 1.27
N ARG A 404 -27.80 -10.01 0.63
CA ARG A 404 -26.54 -10.39 1.28
C ARG A 404 -25.76 -9.12 1.64
N PRO A 405 -25.16 -9.02 2.83
CA PRO A 405 -24.40 -7.84 3.20
C PRO A 405 -23.13 -7.66 2.35
N TRP A 406 -22.87 -6.43 1.91
CA TRP A 406 -21.61 -6.03 1.28
C TRP A 406 -20.54 -5.76 2.33
N SER A 407 -19.29 -6.15 2.06
CA SER A 407 -18.09 -5.75 2.79
C SER A 407 -16.86 -5.87 1.89
N ALA A 408 -15.69 -5.41 2.32
CA ALA A 408 -14.45 -5.62 1.57
C ALA A 408 -14.18 -7.14 1.32
N GLU A 409 -14.43 -8.00 2.30
CA GLU A 409 -14.24 -9.46 2.13
C GLU A 409 -15.33 -10.14 1.30
N GLU A 410 -16.54 -9.56 1.30
CA GLU A 410 -17.74 -10.11 0.68
C GLU A 410 -18.51 -9.02 -0.10
N PRO A 411 -17.99 -8.51 -1.24
CA PRO A 411 -18.65 -7.50 -2.06
C PRO A 411 -19.88 -8.05 -2.79
N HIS A 412 -21.01 -8.18 -2.08
CA HIS A 412 -22.29 -8.57 -2.68
C HIS A 412 -23.03 -7.34 -3.20
N LEU A 413 -23.14 -7.25 -4.52
CA LEU A 413 -23.76 -6.13 -5.24
C LEU A 413 -25.06 -6.51 -5.94
N TYR A 414 -25.89 -5.49 -6.13
CA TYR A 414 -27.22 -5.56 -6.73
C TYR A 414 -27.43 -4.36 -7.67
N ASP A 415 -28.29 -4.52 -8.66
CA ASP A 415 -28.72 -3.43 -9.53
C ASP A 415 -30.07 -2.88 -9.02
N LEU A 416 -30.09 -1.60 -8.65
CA LEU A 416 -31.31 -0.87 -8.29
C LEU A 416 -31.89 -0.21 -9.55
N GLU A 417 -32.94 -0.79 -10.12
CA GLU A 417 -33.66 -0.21 -11.26
C GLU A 417 -34.86 0.62 -10.76
N VAL A 418 -34.90 1.91 -11.10
CA VAL A 418 -35.99 2.83 -10.73
C VAL A 418 -36.76 3.24 -11.97
N ALA A 419 -38.06 2.93 -11.97
CA ALA A 419 -38.96 3.12 -13.09
C ALA A 419 -40.04 4.16 -12.76
N LEU A 420 -40.11 5.24 -13.55
CA LEU A 420 -41.25 6.16 -13.57
C LEU A 420 -42.35 5.57 -14.44
N ARG A 421 -43.57 5.41 -13.91
CA ARG A 421 -44.69 4.76 -14.58
C ARG A 421 -45.94 5.65 -14.59
N ARG A 422 -46.65 5.67 -15.71
CA ARG A 422 -47.96 6.31 -15.89
C ARG A 422 -49.03 5.23 -16.00
N ARG A 423 -49.99 5.24 -15.09
CA ARG A 423 -51.23 4.46 -15.23
C ARG A 423 -51.90 4.84 -16.54
N MET A 424 -52.24 3.85 -17.36
CA MET A 424 -52.98 4.07 -18.59
C MET A 424 -54.48 3.91 -18.33
N ASP A 425 -55.28 4.52 -19.19
CA ASP A 425 -56.74 4.36 -19.19
C ASP A 425 -57.08 2.95 -19.69
N PRO A 426 -57.86 2.13 -18.95
CA PRO A 426 -58.25 0.79 -19.38
C PRO A 426 -58.82 0.73 -20.81
N ASP A 427 -59.59 1.75 -21.21
CA ASP A 427 -60.30 1.76 -22.50
C ASP A 427 -59.42 2.24 -23.66
N ALA A 428 -58.25 2.84 -23.35
CA ALA A 428 -57.24 3.26 -24.33
C ALA A 428 -55.94 2.42 -24.26
N SER A 429 -55.96 1.28 -23.56
CA SER A 429 -54.80 0.41 -23.35
C SER A 429 -54.88 -0.88 -24.17
N PRO A 430 -53.74 -1.41 -24.67
CA PRO A 430 -53.68 -2.79 -25.15
C PRO A 430 -54.06 -3.76 -24.01
N PRO A 431 -54.84 -4.83 -24.26
CA PRO A 431 -55.29 -5.75 -23.24
C PRO A 431 -54.15 -6.27 -22.34
N GLY A 432 -54.30 -6.06 -21.03
CA GLY A 432 -53.32 -6.45 -20.01
C GLY A 432 -52.27 -5.39 -19.64
N ILE A 433 -52.11 -4.30 -20.42
CA ILE A 433 -51.11 -3.25 -20.12
C ILE A 433 -51.74 -2.11 -19.30
N THR A 434 -51.69 -2.22 -17.98
CA THR A 434 -52.27 -1.20 -17.06
C THR A 434 -51.39 0.05 -16.85
N ASN A 435 -50.10 -0.03 -17.18
CA ASN A 435 -49.12 1.03 -16.94
C ASN A 435 -48.11 1.13 -18.08
N ARG A 436 -47.78 2.36 -18.49
CA ARG A 436 -46.68 2.67 -19.40
C ARG A 436 -45.47 3.15 -18.60
N VAL A 437 -44.32 2.55 -18.83
CA VAL A 437 -43.05 3.09 -18.33
C VAL A 437 -42.71 4.36 -19.13
N LEU A 438 -42.31 5.41 -18.42
CA LEU A 438 -41.88 6.70 -18.99
C LEU A 438 -40.37 6.85 -18.93
N HIS A 439 -39.75 6.42 -17.83
CA HIS A 439 -38.30 6.47 -17.63
C HIS A 439 -37.80 5.28 -16.81
N LEU A 440 -36.57 4.85 -17.09
CA LEU A 440 -35.78 3.85 -16.38
C LEU A 440 -34.40 4.44 -16.08
N THR A 441 -34.03 4.47 -14.81
CA THR A 441 -32.66 4.74 -14.34
C THR A 441 -32.17 3.59 -13.47
N GLN A 442 -30.85 3.39 -13.38
CA GLN A 442 -30.24 2.25 -12.70
C GLN A 442 -29.02 2.70 -11.92
N ARG A 443 -28.75 2.07 -10.77
CA ARG A 443 -27.53 2.27 -9.99
C ARG A 443 -27.06 0.96 -9.34
N THR A 444 -25.75 0.72 -9.33
CA THR A 444 -25.15 -0.35 -8.52
C THR A 444 -25.33 -0.01 -7.04
N ILE A 445 -25.70 -1.00 -6.20
CA ILE A 445 -25.81 -0.84 -4.74
C ILE A 445 -25.25 -2.06 -4.00
N GLY A 446 -24.76 -1.86 -2.78
CA GLY A 446 -24.38 -2.93 -1.84
C GLY A 446 -25.01 -2.70 -0.47
N PHE A 447 -25.59 -3.74 0.13
CA PHE A 447 -26.30 -3.62 1.40
C PHE A 447 -25.31 -3.66 2.58
N ARG A 448 -24.95 -2.51 3.17
CA ARG A 448 -23.97 -2.47 4.26
C ARG A 448 -24.28 -1.38 5.28
N THR A 449 -24.01 -1.68 6.55
CA THR A 449 -24.17 -0.70 7.65
C THR A 449 -22.79 -0.33 8.19
N VAL A 450 -22.50 0.97 8.28
CA VAL A 450 -21.31 1.52 8.93
C VAL A 450 -21.73 2.19 10.23
N GLU A 451 -21.03 1.90 11.32
CA GLU A 451 -21.23 2.56 12.62
C GLU A 451 -19.87 2.98 13.19
N VAL A 452 -19.83 4.12 13.88
CA VAL A 452 -18.70 4.53 14.72
C VAL A 452 -19.17 4.59 16.16
N ARG A 453 -18.39 3.98 17.05
CA ARG A 453 -18.66 3.84 18.48
C ARG A 453 -17.37 4.12 19.25
N SER A 454 -17.46 4.22 20.58
CA SER A 454 -16.32 4.47 21.48
C SER A 454 -15.17 3.45 21.36
N ASP A 455 -15.50 2.24 20.93
CA ASP A 455 -14.66 1.05 20.86
C ASP A 455 -14.28 0.64 19.42
N GLY A 456 -14.66 1.42 18.39
CA GLY A 456 -14.17 1.25 17.03
C GLY A 456 -15.09 1.69 15.90
N LEU A 457 -14.59 1.47 14.68
CA LEU A 457 -15.38 1.43 13.46
C LEU A 457 -15.99 0.03 13.31
N PHE A 458 -17.25 -0.04 12.88
CA PHE A 458 -17.95 -1.31 12.66
C PHE A 458 -18.57 -1.34 11.27
N VAL A 459 -18.40 -2.47 10.57
CA VAL A 459 -19.09 -2.79 9.31
C VAL A 459 -19.95 -4.02 9.53
N ASN A 460 -21.25 -3.89 9.23
CA ASN A 460 -22.28 -4.91 9.46
C ASN A 460 -22.30 -5.46 10.90
N GLY A 461 -22.01 -4.59 11.87
CA GLY A 461 -21.96 -4.92 13.30
C GLY A 461 -20.68 -5.63 13.76
N ARG A 462 -19.74 -5.95 12.86
CA ARG A 462 -18.40 -6.47 13.22
C ARG A 462 -17.38 -5.34 13.27
N ARG A 463 -16.44 -5.40 14.21
CA ARG A 463 -15.38 -4.39 14.37
C ARG A 463 -14.39 -4.50 13.21
N THR A 464 -14.17 -3.40 12.50
CA THR A 464 -13.34 -3.29 11.31
C THR A 464 -12.12 -2.41 11.61
N VAL A 465 -10.98 -2.74 11.00
CA VAL A 465 -9.73 -1.98 11.10
C VAL A 465 -9.26 -1.66 9.69
N LEU A 466 -9.22 -0.38 9.35
CA LEU A 466 -8.81 0.08 8.01
C LEU A 466 -7.29 -0.07 7.87
N LYS A 467 -6.87 -1.14 7.20
CA LYS A 467 -5.52 -1.39 6.70
C LYS A 467 -5.41 -0.66 5.36
N GLY A 468 -4.98 0.60 5.37
CA GLY A 468 -5.05 1.48 4.21
C GLY A 468 -3.73 2.06 3.72
N VAL A 469 -3.83 2.76 2.60
CA VAL A 469 -2.77 3.55 1.97
C VAL A 469 -3.40 4.72 1.19
N ASN A 470 -2.62 5.78 0.96
CA ASN A 470 -3.00 6.93 0.17
C ASN A 470 -2.71 6.67 -1.32
N ARG A 471 -3.67 6.99 -2.20
CA ARG A 471 -3.55 6.81 -3.67
C ARG A 471 -4.10 8.04 -4.38
N HIS A 472 -3.23 8.75 -5.10
CA HIS A 472 -3.61 9.79 -6.05
C HIS A 472 -4.08 9.17 -7.38
N SER A 473 -4.90 9.88 -8.15
CA SER A 473 -5.08 9.56 -9.57
C SER A 473 -3.87 10.07 -10.35
N PHE A 474 -2.94 9.16 -10.68
CA PHE A 474 -1.75 9.44 -11.50
C PHE A 474 -1.26 8.25 -12.34
N TRP A 475 -0.73 8.51 -13.54
CA TRP A 475 -0.02 7.58 -14.43
C TRP A 475 1.11 8.31 -15.21
N PRO A 476 2.32 7.74 -15.40
CA PRO A 476 3.52 8.52 -15.76
C PRO A 476 3.45 9.27 -17.10
N GLU A 477 2.96 8.62 -18.15
CA GLU A 477 2.88 9.19 -19.51
C GLU A 477 1.61 10.03 -19.76
N SER A 478 0.64 10.04 -18.83
CA SER A 478 -0.67 10.70 -19.02
C SER A 478 -1.09 11.63 -17.87
N GLY A 479 -0.27 11.78 -16.83
CA GLY A 479 -0.56 12.61 -15.66
C GLY A 479 -1.78 12.09 -14.90
N ARG A 480 -2.80 12.94 -14.70
CA ARG A 480 -4.05 12.57 -13.99
C ARG A 480 -5.14 12.01 -14.89
N ALA A 481 -4.94 11.95 -16.21
CA ALA A 481 -5.82 11.24 -17.13
C ALA A 481 -5.52 9.73 -17.11
N ILE A 482 -6.49 8.89 -16.77
CA ILE A 482 -6.28 7.46 -16.49
C ILE A 482 -7.38 6.61 -17.11
N ASP A 483 -7.00 5.55 -17.82
CA ASP A 483 -7.96 4.58 -18.37
C ASP A 483 -8.73 3.82 -17.28
N PRO A 484 -10.02 3.50 -17.48
CA PRO A 484 -10.79 2.67 -16.54
C PRO A 484 -10.09 1.36 -16.15
N GLY A 485 -9.35 0.74 -17.08
CA GLY A 485 -8.59 -0.49 -16.82
C GLY A 485 -7.48 -0.34 -15.76
N ARG A 486 -6.76 0.79 -15.75
CA ARG A 486 -5.71 1.07 -14.73
C ARG A 486 -6.30 1.29 -13.34
N ASN A 487 -7.50 1.87 -13.26
CA ASN A 487 -8.21 2.02 -11.99
C ASN A 487 -8.61 0.65 -11.39
N VAL A 488 -8.99 -0.33 -12.23
CA VAL A 488 -9.24 -1.71 -11.79
C VAL A 488 -7.94 -2.43 -11.38
N GLU A 489 -6.84 -2.16 -12.05
CA GLU A 489 -5.50 -2.70 -11.73
C GLU A 489 -4.99 -2.20 -10.37
N ASP A 490 -5.06 -0.88 -10.11
CA ASP A 490 -4.69 -0.29 -8.81
C ASP A 490 -5.47 -0.97 -7.65
N VAL A 491 -6.77 -1.23 -7.82
CA VAL A 491 -7.59 -1.91 -6.78
C VAL A 491 -7.23 -3.40 -6.63
N ARG A 492 -6.86 -4.11 -7.70
CA ARG A 492 -6.32 -5.49 -7.60
C ARG A 492 -5.00 -5.49 -6.83
N LEU A 493 -4.09 -4.57 -7.14
CA LEU A 493 -2.78 -4.48 -6.49
C LEU A 493 -2.91 -4.12 -5.01
N LEU A 494 -3.84 -3.23 -4.65
CA LEU A 494 -4.20 -2.94 -3.25
C LEU A 494 -4.65 -4.21 -2.50
N ARG A 495 -5.48 -5.05 -3.13
CA ARG A 495 -5.93 -6.34 -2.58
C ARG A 495 -4.79 -7.35 -2.45
N GLU A 496 -3.94 -7.46 -3.46
CA GLU A 496 -2.78 -8.37 -3.46
C GLU A 496 -1.76 -8.01 -2.37
N LEU A 497 -1.59 -6.72 -2.07
CA LEU A 497 -0.78 -6.18 -0.96
C LEU A 497 -1.46 -6.28 0.42
N ASN A 498 -2.63 -6.94 0.53
CA ASN A 498 -3.40 -7.14 1.76
C ASN A 498 -3.96 -5.86 2.41
N PHE A 499 -4.10 -4.76 1.66
CA PHE A 499 -4.92 -3.63 2.09
C PHE A 499 -6.41 -4.00 2.04
N ASN A 500 -7.19 -3.52 3.01
CA ASN A 500 -8.66 -3.56 2.95
C ASN A 500 -9.27 -2.16 2.76
N ALA A 501 -8.45 -1.10 2.74
CA ALA A 501 -8.89 0.28 2.60
C ALA A 501 -7.97 1.12 1.69
N VAL A 502 -8.48 2.27 1.23
CA VAL A 502 -7.72 3.30 0.51
C VAL A 502 -8.25 4.69 0.85
N ARG A 503 -7.36 5.68 0.90
CA ARG A 503 -7.70 7.11 0.98
C ARG A 503 -7.44 7.77 -0.37
N THR A 504 -8.42 8.51 -0.87
CA THR A 504 -8.36 9.19 -2.17
C THR A 504 -7.66 10.55 -2.01
N ALA A 505 -6.41 10.51 -1.57
CA ALA A 505 -5.59 11.71 -1.43
C ALA A 505 -5.48 12.44 -2.79
N HIS A 506 -5.59 13.77 -2.87
CA HIS A 506 -6.43 14.65 -2.03
C HIS A 506 -7.61 15.15 -2.85
N SER A 507 -8.36 14.23 -3.47
CA SER A 507 -9.45 14.56 -4.39
C SER A 507 -10.41 13.40 -4.67
N PRO A 508 -11.61 13.69 -5.21
CA PRO A 508 -12.53 12.68 -5.74
C PRO A 508 -11.87 11.90 -6.89
N PRO A 509 -11.73 10.57 -6.77
CA PRO A 509 -11.10 9.76 -7.80
C PRO A 509 -12.00 9.64 -9.03
N ASP A 510 -11.48 9.00 -10.05
CA ASP A 510 -12.21 8.63 -11.25
C ASP A 510 -13.34 7.63 -10.90
N PRO A 511 -14.57 7.76 -11.46
CA PRO A 511 -15.69 6.89 -11.07
C PRO A 511 -15.38 5.39 -11.18
N ALA A 512 -14.63 4.99 -12.21
CA ALA A 512 -14.18 3.61 -12.41
C ALA A 512 -13.34 3.05 -11.24
N PHE A 513 -12.67 3.89 -10.45
CA PHE A 513 -11.96 3.47 -9.24
C PHE A 513 -12.92 3.13 -8.09
N LEU A 514 -14.01 3.89 -7.94
CA LEU A 514 -15.05 3.63 -6.94
C LEU A 514 -15.89 2.40 -7.32
N ASP A 515 -16.24 2.26 -8.61
CA ASP A 515 -16.85 1.04 -9.15
C ASP A 515 -15.96 -0.19 -8.90
N ALA A 516 -14.64 -0.08 -9.15
CA ALA A 516 -13.69 -1.16 -8.86
C ALA A 516 -13.58 -1.48 -7.36
N CYS A 517 -13.62 -0.47 -6.47
CA CYS A 517 -13.65 -0.65 -5.02
C CYS A 517 -14.94 -1.34 -4.55
N ASP A 518 -16.09 -1.03 -5.17
CA ASP A 518 -17.37 -1.70 -4.90
C ASP A 518 -17.35 -3.17 -5.35
N GLU A 519 -16.86 -3.46 -6.56
CA GLU A 519 -16.89 -4.81 -7.16
C GLU A 519 -15.81 -5.75 -6.59
N LEU A 520 -14.58 -5.27 -6.36
CA LEU A 520 -13.47 -6.07 -5.84
C LEU A 520 -13.39 -6.08 -4.31
N GLY A 521 -14.13 -5.19 -3.64
CA GLY A 521 -14.25 -5.12 -2.19
C GLY A 521 -13.09 -4.39 -1.52
N LEU A 522 -13.16 -3.06 -1.51
CA LEU A 522 -12.23 -2.19 -0.79
C LEU A 522 -13.00 -1.07 -0.06
N TYR A 523 -12.62 -0.75 1.17
CA TYR A 523 -13.20 0.37 1.91
C TYR A 523 -12.54 1.70 1.48
N VAL A 524 -13.33 2.73 1.24
CA VAL A 524 -12.84 4.04 0.77
C VAL A 524 -13.06 5.13 1.82
N LEU A 525 -12.00 5.86 2.13
CA LEU A 525 -12.06 7.20 2.73
C LEU A 525 -12.00 8.20 1.56
N ALA A 526 -13.15 8.75 1.20
CA ALA A 526 -13.31 9.64 0.04
C ALA A 526 -13.14 11.11 0.45
N GLU A 527 -12.28 11.84 -0.25
CA GLU A 527 -11.79 13.15 0.17
C GLU A 527 -12.23 14.28 -0.79
N LEU A 528 -12.80 15.34 -0.22
CA LEU A 528 -12.98 16.62 -0.91
C LEU A 528 -11.60 17.29 -1.11
N PRO A 529 -11.33 17.98 -2.23
CA PRO A 529 -10.07 18.68 -2.43
C PRO A 529 -9.90 19.89 -1.50
N GLY A 530 -8.72 20.51 -1.58
CA GLY A 530 -8.21 21.49 -0.62
C GLY A 530 -7.06 20.88 0.17
N TRP A 531 -5.82 21.28 -0.12
CA TRP A 531 -4.67 21.00 0.76
C TRP A 531 -4.53 22.12 1.82
N HIS A 532 -3.33 22.55 2.24
CA HIS A 532 -3.12 23.51 3.33
C HIS A 532 -4.13 24.68 3.38
N ASP A 533 -4.48 25.26 2.24
CA ASP A 533 -5.48 26.32 2.14
C ASP A 533 -6.88 25.79 1.75
N PRO A 534 -7.94 26.16 2.51
CA PRO A 534 -9.30 25.65 2.28
C PRO A 534 -10.07 26.44 1.23
N TYR A 535 -10.91 25.75 0.45
CA TYR A 535 -11.95 26.39 -0.35
C TYR A 535 -12.78 27.40 0.45
N GLY A 536 -13.14 28.52 -0.16
CA GLY A 536 -14.12 29.45 0.37
C GLY A 536 -15.52 28.85 0.41
N ARG A 537 -16.40 29.41 1.25
CA ARG A 537 -17.77 28.90 1.48
C ARG A 537 -18.61 28.78 0.21
N GLY A 538 -18.33 29.58 -0.81
CA GLY A 538 -19.00 29.52 -2.12
C GLY A 538 -18.59 28.28 -2.91
N ASN A 539 -17.32 28.22 -3.32
CA ASN A 539 -16.78 27.14 -4.16
C ASN A 539 -16.81 25.80 -3.42
N GLY A 540 -16.34 25.73 -2.16
CA GLY A 540 -16.33 24.48 -1.39
C GLY A 540 -17.72 23.85 -1.20
N ARG A 541 -18.79 24.66 -1.08
CA ARG A 541 -20.17 24.15 -1.05
C ARG A 541 -20.73 23.75 -2.43
N ARG A 542 -20.11 24.17 -3.54
CA ARG A 542 -20.38 23.63 -4.88
C ARG A 542 -19.68 22.28 -5.05
N ILE A 543 -18.35 22.25 -4.92
CA ILE A 543 -17.52 21.05 -5.09
C ILE A 543 -18.01 19.89 -4.20
N ALA A 544 -18.30 20.16 -2.93
CA ALA A 544 -18.84 19.13 -2.03
C ALA A 544 -20.21 18.58 -2.46
N ARG A 545 -21.08 19.42 -3.06
CA ARG A 545 -22.35 18.95 -3.61
C ARG A 545 -22.18 18.16 -4.89
N GLU A 546 -21.19 18.49 -5.72
CA GLU A 546 -20.86 17.74 -6.95
C GLU A 546 -20.34 16.34 -6.60
N MET A 547 -19.28 16.26 -5.76
CA MET A 547 -18.75 15.01 -5.22
C MET A 547 -19.84 14.14 -4.58
N LEU A 548 -20.59 14.68 -3.59
CA LEU A 548 -21.57 13.88 -2.85
C LEU A 548 -22.73 13.39 -3.73
N ARG A 549 -23.19 14.18 -4.72
CA ARG A 549 -24.25 13.74 -5.65
C ARG A 549 -23.78 12.59 -6.54
N ARG A 550 -22.52 12.60 -6.97
CA ARG A 550 -21.91 11.52 -7.76
C ARG A 550 -21.72 10.27 -6.89
N ASP A 551 -21.08 10.44 -5.73
CA ASP A 551 -20.37 9.34 -5.07
C ASP A 551 -21.11 8.72 -3.88
N GLN A 552 -22.09 9.40 -3.25
CA GLN A 552 -22.66 8.94 -1.98
C GLN A 552 -23.39 7.58 -2.01
N HIS A 553 -23.61 7.01 -3.18
CA HIS A 553 -24.27 5.72 -3.36
C HIS A 553 -23.33 4.50 -3.24
N HIS A 554 -22.01 4.69 -3.43
CA HIS A 554 -21.02 3.61 -3.42
C HIS A 554 -20.93 2.91 -2.04
N PRO A 555 -21.16 1.59 -1.93
CA PRO A 555 -20.97 0.82 -0.68
C PRO A 555 -19.52 0.74 -0.21
N SER A 556 -18.52 1.00 -1.06
CA SER A 556 -17.11 1.13 -0.67
C SER A 556 -16.83 2.30 0.24
N ILE A 557 -17.42 3.48 -0.01
CA ILE A 557 -17.14 4.71 0.75
C ILE A 557 -17.71 4.58 2.17
N VAL A 558 -16.84 4.30 3.15
CA VAL A 558 -17.17 4.14 4.58
C VAL A 558 -17.10 5.45 5.34
N LEU A 559 -16.23 6.37 4.91
CA LEU A 559 -15.89 7.62 5.60
C LEU A 559 -15.68 8.73 4.56
N TRP A 560 -15.96 9.97 4.96
CA TRP A 560 -15.65 11.17 4.17
C TRP A 560 -14.51 11.96 4.80
N ALA A 561 -13.74 12.68 3.99
CA ALA A 561 -12.85 13.75 4.41
C ALA A 561 -13.19 15.07 3.71
N ASN A 562 -12.94 16.19 4.40
CA ASN A 562 -13.12 17.55 3.91
C ASN A 562 -11.75 18.24 3.87
N GLY A 563 -11.05 18.19 2.73
CA GLY A 563 -9.69 18.71 2.56
C GLY A 563 -8.61 17.95 3.33
N ASN A 564 -7.36 18.40 3.22
CA ASN A 564 -6.16 17.86 3.85
C ASN A 564 -5.30 18.95 4.51
N GLU A 565 -4.59 18.64 5.60
CA GLU A 565 -3.57 19.45 6.30
C GLU A 565 -3.87 20.93 6.65
N GLY A 566 -5.09 21.39 6.39
CA GLY A 566 -5.59 22.74 6.66
C GLY A 566 -6.85 23.06 5.84
N GLY A 567 -7.02 22.37 4.71
CA GLY A 567 -8.06 22.56 3.70
C GLY A 567 -9.51 22.32 4.13
N TRP A 568 -9.74 21.94 5.39
CA TRP A 568 -11.09 21.75 5.92
C TRP A 568 -11.83 23.08 6.13
N ASN A 569 -12.76 23.43 5.24
CA ASN A 569 -13.70 24.49 5.55
C ASN A 569 -14.90 23.96 6.38
N ARG A 570 -14.96 24.31 7.67
CA ARG A 570 -16.08 23.90 8.55
C ARG A 570 -17.45 24.45 8.17
N SER A 571 -17.53 25.45 7.30
CA SER A 571 -18.81 25.89 6.71
C SER A 571 -19.32 24.99 5.57
N VAL A 572 -18.48 24.06 5.11
CA VAL A 572 -18.78 23.01 4.12
C VAL A 572 -19.17 21.69 4.79
N ASP A 573 -18.71 21.38 6.02
CA ASP A 573 -19.09 20.17 6.78
C ASP A 573 -20.60 19.89 6.77
N GLY A 574 -21.42 20.94 6.87
CA GLY A 574 -22.88 20.84 6.83
C GLY A 574 -23.48 20.31 5.52
N VAL A 575 -22.74 20.31 4.40
CA VAL A 575 -23.18 19.74 3.10
C VAL A 575 -23.22 18.21 3.16
N PHE A 576 -22.27 17.58 3.84
CA PHE A 576 -22.29 16.14 4.07
C PHE A 576 -23.53 15.74 4.88
N ALA A 577 -23.88 16.53 5.90
CA ALA A 577 -25.11 16.35 6.66
C ALA A 577 -26.40 16.81 5.93
N GLU A 578 -26.28 17.53 4.81
CA GLU A 578 -27.39 17.96 3.94
C GLU A 578 -27.76 16.86 2.92
N LEU A 579 -26.76 16.12 2.42
CA LEU A 579 -26.92 15.15 1.33
C LEU A 579 -26.80 13.68 1.77
N ASP A 580 -25.82 13.32 2.59
CA ASP A 580 -25.55 11.92 2.91
C ASP A 580 -26.57 11.36 3.92
N ILE A 581 -27.63 10.76 3.37
CA ILE A 581 -28.68 10.10 4.15
C ILE A 581 -28.20 8.90 4.95
N GLN A 582 -27.02 8.33 4.64
CA GLN A 582 -26.39 7.26 5.43
C GLN A 582 -25.73 7.78 6.71
N ARG A 583 -25.53 9.10 6.84
CA ARG A 583 -24.87 9.76 8.00
C ARG A 583 -23.45 9.26 8.28
N ARG A 584 -22.63 9.02 7.25
CA ARG A 584 -21.22 8.65 7.46
C ARG A 584 -20.46 9.78 8.17
N PRO A 585 -19.45 9.44 9.01
CA PRO A 585 -18.54 10.43 9.58
C PRO A 585 -17.83 11.27 8.52
N VAL A 586 -17.64 12.55 8.82
CA VAL A 586 -16.76 13.47 8.09
C VAL A 586 -15.53 13.71 8.95
N LEU A 587 -14.35 13.52 8.37
CA LEU A 587 -13.06 13.69 9.00
C LEU A 587 -12.40 14.98 8.49
N HIS A 588 -11.54 15.54 9.34
CA HIS A 588 -10.49 16.45 8.92
C HIS A 588 -9.19 15.65 9.13
N PRO A 589 -8.47 15.24 8.06
CA PRO A 589 -7.11 14.70 8.15
C PRO A 589 -6.18 15.61 8.97
N TRP A 590 -5.03 15.12 9.44
CA TRP A 590 -4.08 15.88 10.26
C TRP A 590 -4.67 16.50 11.56
N SER A 591 -5.83 16.03 12.04
CA SER A 591 -6.63 16.76 13.04
C SER A 591 -7.21 15.84 14.13
N THR A 592 -8.13 16.38 14.91
CA THR A 592 -9.01 15.59 15.80
C THR A 592 -10.45 16.06 15.61
N PHE A 593 -11.19 15.36 14.75
CA PHE A 593 -12.53 15.71 14.29
C PHE A 593 -13.35 14.45 13.95
N GLY A 594 -14.68 14.56 13.87
CA GLY A 594 -15.55 13.45 13.48
C GLY A 594 -15.59 12.24 14.42
N GLY A 595 -14.96 12.33 15.61
CA GLY A 595 -14.73 11.20 16.52
C GLY A 595 -13.40 10.47 16.30
N PHE A 596 -12.51 10.99 15.45
CA PHE A 596 -11.21 10.40 15.13
C PHE A 596 -10.05 11.35 15.43
N ALA A 597 -8.87 10.76 15.64
CA ALA A 597 -7.58 11.40 15.76
C ALA A 597 -6.74 10.93 14.56
N THR A 598 -6.52 11.85 13.61
CA THR A 598 -6.06 11.61 12.23
C THR A 598 -4.68 12.20 11.98
N GLN A 599 -3.84 12.29 13.02
CA GLN A 599 -2.51 12.88 12.92
C GLN A 599 -1.66 12.20 11.85
N HIS A 600 -0.97 12.98 11.04
CA HIS A 600 -0.04 12.48 10.05
C HIS A 600 1.33 12.24 10.66
N TYR A 601 2.01 11.22 10.15
CA TYR A 601 3.39 10.87 10.51
C TYR A 601 3.65 10.96 12.03
N PRO A 602 2.86 10.30 12.90
CA PRO A 602 3.15 10.29 14.32
C PRO A 602 4.46 9.53 14.59
N SER A 603 5.43 10.17 15.25
CA SER A 603 6.58 9.44 15.83
C SER A 603 6.07 8.38 16.82
N TRP A 604 6.90 7.38 17.15
CA TRP A 604 6.57 6.35 18.14
C TRP A 604 6.01 6.95 19.43
N ARG A 605 6.69 7.99 19.93
CA ARG A 605 6.32 8.71 21.14
C ARG A 605 5.01 9.47 20.97
N GLU A 606 4.75 10.11 19.83
CA GLU A 606 3.45 10.73 19.55
C GLU A 606 2.32 9.70 19.45
N LEU A 607 2.57 8.53 18.87
CA LEU A 607 1.60 7.45 18.82
C LEU A 607 1.22 6.95 20.22
N GLU A 608 2.20 6.69 21.10
CA GLU A 608 1.95 6.36 22.51
C GLU A 608 1.11 7.45 23.20
N ARG A 609 1.45 8.72 22.98
CA ARG A 609 0.69 9.88 23.50
C ARG A 609 -0.74 9.98 22.98
N LEU A 610 -1.02 9.58 21.74
CA LEU A 610 -2.37 9.50 21.16
C LEU A 610 -3.18 8.32 21.74
N LEU A 611 -2.50 7.30 22.25
CA LEU A 611 -3.10 6.13 22.88
C LEU A 611 -3.39 6.34 24.39
N ASP A 612 -2.69 7.27 25.06
CA ASP A 612 -2.83 7.58 26.51
C ASP A 612 -3.92 8.63 26.87
N ASP A 613 -4.91 8.30 27.71
CA ASP A 613 -6.02 9.20 28.15
C ASP A 613 -5.60 10.38 29.07
N THR A 614 -4.30 10.64 29.27
CA THR A 614 -3.84 11.63 30.27
C THR A 614 -3.81 13.09 29.77
N ARG A 615 -3.94 13.29 28.45
CA ARG A 615 -3.70 14.59 27.78
C ARG A 615 -4.76 15.66 28.04
N LEU A 616 -4.40 16.91 27.77
CA LEU A 616 -5.37 18.02 27.71
C LEU A 616 -6.24 17.90 26.45
N GLU A 617 -5.64 17.62 25.28
CA GLU A 617 -6.40 17.39 24.04
C GLU A 617 -7.44 16.28 24.20
N HIS A 618 -7.08 15.16 24.84
CA HIS A 618 -8.00 14.05 25.11
C HIS A 618 -9.14 14.43 26.06
N ARG A 619 -8.87 15.24 27.09
CA ARG A 619 -9.93 15.79 27.96
C ARG A 619 -10.82 16.81 27.24
N LEU A 620 -10.28 17.60 26.32
CA LEU A 620 -11.06 18.53 25.49
C LEU A 620 -11.89 17.78 24.43
N ALA A 621 -11.35 16.72 23.83
CA ALA A 621 -12.08 15.84 22.92
C ALA A 621 -13.20 15.12 23.67
N ARG A 622 -12.93 14.52 24.83
CA ARG A 622 -13.92 13.90 25.72
C ARG A 622 -14.99 14.89 26.18
N ALA A 623 -14.63 16.16 26.44
CA ALA A 623 -15.60 17.21 26.76
C ALA A 623 -16.45 17.68 25.55
N ARG A 624 -15.96 17.48 24.31
CA ARG A 624 -16.64 17.87 23.06
C ARG A 624 -17.47 16.75 22.43
N PHE A 625 -17.04 15.51 22.58
CA PHE A 625 -17.61 14.31 21.94
C PHE A 625 -18.16 13.29 22.95
N GLY A 626 -18.08 13.57 24.26
CA GLY A 626 -18.40 12.62 25.35
C GLY A 626 -17.30 11.58 25.60
N GLU A 627 -16.61 11.16 24.55
CA GLU A 627 -15.71 10.01 24.52
C GLU A 627 -14.35 10.37 23.91
N LEU A 628 -13.40 9.44 23.96
CA LEU A 628 -12.11 9.63 23.30
C LEU A 628 -12.22 9.39 21.79
N PRO A 629 -11.43 10.12 20.98
CA PRO A 629 -11.37 9.84 19.56
C PRO A 629 -10.72 8.49 19.28
N LEU A 630 -11.20 7.80 18.25
CA LEU A 630 -10.54 6.64 17.67
C LEU A 630 -9.21 7.06 17.02
N VAL A 631 -8.16 6.26 17.19
CA VAL A 631 -6.84 6.53 16.60
C VAL A 631 -6.79 5.92 15.21
N MET A 632 -6.63 6.79 14.20
CA MET A 632 -6.56 6.41 12.80
C MET A 632 -5.71 7.41 11.99
N PRO A 633 -4.37 7.32 12.02
CA PRO A 633 -3.48 8.14 11.20
C PRO A 633 -3.85 8.06 9.72
N THR A 634 -4.19 9.19 9.09
CA THR A 634 -4.53 9.26 7.66
C THR A 634 -3.31 9.31 6.74
N GLU A 635 -2.12 9.53 7.30
CA GLU A 635 -0.83 9.39 6.62
C GLU A 635 0.23 8.92 7.63
N MET A 636 1.05 7.93 7.26
CA MET A 636 1.98 7.28 8.17
C MET A 636 3.10 6.55 7.41
N LEU A 637 4.28 6.42 8.03
CA LEU A 637 5.47 5.74 7.48
C LEU A 637 5.76 6.10 6.01
N HIS A 638 6.12 7.36 5.79
CA HIS A 638 6.35 7.90 4.47
C HIS A 638 7.45 7.15 3.69
N ALA A 639 7.08 6.52 2.57
CA ALA A 639 7.92 5.65 1.74
C ALA A 639 8.82 6.42 0.75
N LEU A 640 9.48 7.50 1.20
CA LEU A 640 10.37 8.29 0.35
C LEU A 640 11.53 7.41 -0.18
N TYR A 641 11.70 7.34 -1.52
CA TYR A 641 12.64 6.47 -2.25
C TYR A 641 12.59 5.00 -1.78
N ASP A 642 11.40 4.56 -1.38
CA ASP A 642 11.12 3.43 -0.50
C ASP A 642 12.24 3.06 0.50
N GLY A 643 12.71 4.09 1.21
CA GLY A 643 13.39 3.90 2.49
C GLY A 643 12.41 3.55 3.60
N GLY A 644 11.18 4.09 3.55
CA GLY A 644 10.33 4.25 4.74
C GLY A 644 9.06 3.41 4.86
N GLY A 645 8.49 2.86 3.78
CA GLY A 645 7.07 2.42 3.76
C GLY A 645 6.70 1.34 4.79
N ALA A 646 7.62 0.42 5.07
CA ALA A 646 7.48 -0.61 6.10
C ALA A 646 8.46 -0.43 7.28
N ALA A 647 9.13 0.73 7.41
CA ALA A 647 10.15 0.97 8.42
C ALA A 647 9.57 0.99 9.85
N GLY A 648 9.75 -0.12 10.58
CA GLY A 648 9.18 -0.29 11.92
C GLY A 648 7.66 -0.53 11.95
N LEU A 649 7.01 -0.77 10.81
CA LEU A 649 5.57 -1.01 10.70
C LEU A 649 5.10 -2.15 11.61
N ASP A 650 5.93 -3.17 11.78
CA ASP A 650 5.70 -4.31 12.67
C ASP A 650 5.60 -3.90 14.16
N ARG A 651 6.37 -2.89 14.58
CA ARG A 651 6.33 -2.32 15.94
C ARG A 651 5.06 -1.51 16.13
N PHE A 652 4.74 -0.65 15.16
CA PHE A 652 3.56 0.21 15.18
C PHE A 652 2.27 -0.60 15.22
N LEU A 653 2.12 -1.60 14.33
CA LEU A 653 0.97 -2.52 14.32
C LEU A 653 0.82 -3.24 15.67
N ARG A 654 1.88 -3.85 16.20
CA ARG A 654 1.82 -4.51 17.54
C ARG A 654 1.43 -3.56 18.67
N ARG A 655 1.79 -2.27 18.61
CA ARG A 655 1.37 -1.28 19.63
C ARG A 655 -0.08 -0.83 19.43
N LEU A 656 -0.53 -0.66 18.19
CA LEU A 656 -1.88 -0.23 17.84
C LEU A 656 -2.93 -1.32 18.09
N GLU A 657 -2.63 -2.57 17.74
CA GLU A 657 -3.52 -3.73 17.90
C GLU A 657 -3.84 -4.08 19.38
N THR A 658 -3.09 -3.51 20.34
CA THR A 658 -3.43 -3.59 21.78
C THR A 658 -4.39 -2.49 22.26
N SER A 659 -4.89 -1.63 21.36
CA SER A 659 -5.80 -0.54 21.70
C SER A 659 -7.20 -0.74 21.14
N GLU A 660 -8.19 -0.74 22.05
CA GLU A 660 -9.62 -0.71 21.70
C GLU A 660 -10.01 0.53 20.87
N ARG A 661 -9.19 1.61 20.87
CA ARG A 661 -9.41 2.80 20.05
C ARG A 661 -8.79 2.74 18.65
N PHE A 662 -8.02 1.72 18.31
CA PHE A 662 -7.39 1.61 16.99
C PHE A 662 -8.42 1.24 15.91
N ALA A 663 -8.68 2.16 14.98
CA ALA A 663 -9.65 1.98 13.89
C ALA A 663 -9.00 1.81 12.51
N GLY A 664 -7.69 2.06 12.38
CA GLY A 664 -6.95 1.85 11.14
C GLY A 664 -5.67 2.69 11.05
N LEU A 665 -4.97 2.58 9.93
CA LEU A 665 -3.89 3.47 9.52
C LEU A 665 -3.83 3.54 8.00
N PHE A 666 -3.33 4.63 7.45
CA PHE A 666 -3.09 4.80 6.03
C PHE A 666 -1.62 5.12 5.78
N LEU A 667 -0.92 4.25 5.04
CA LEU A 667 0.47 4.48 4.62
C LEU A 667 0.56 5.61 3.57
N TRP A 668 1.70 6.28 3.48
CA TRP A 668 2.00 7.22 2.39
C TRP A 668 3.21 6.74 1.56
N SER A 669 3.11 6.50 0.26
CA SER A 669 1.92 6.39 -0.60
C SER A 669 1.88 5.03 -1.31
N LEU A 670 0.89 4.79 -2.18
CA LEU A 670 0.82 3.55 -2.96
C LEU A 670 1.93 3.46 -4.02
N PHE A 671 2.17 4.53 -4.79
CA PHE A 671 3.13 4.58 -5.89
C PHE A 671 3.73 5.99 -6.04
N ASP A 672 4.89 6.07 -6.68
CA ASP A 672 5.49 7.36 -7.06
C ASP A 672 4.60 8.12 -8.06
N GLU A 673 4.46 9.44 -7.87
CA GLU A 673 3.85 10.35 -8.85
C GLU A 673 4.91 10.92 -9.80
N GLY A 674 5.78 10.04 -10.32
CA GLY A 674 6.83 10.41 -11.26
C GLY A 674 6.29 10.62 -12.68
N VAL A 675 6.45 11.82 -13.23
CA VAL A 675 5.93 12.18 -14.56
C VAL A 675 6.98 11.92 -15.65
N VAL A 676 6.59 11.30 -16.76
CA VAL A 676 7.42 11.28 -17.98
C VAL A 676 7.29 12.64 -18.65
N ARG A 677 8.41 13.32 -18.89
CA ARG A 677 8.43 14.71 -19.39
C ARG A 677 8.66 14.80 -20.89
N THR A 678 7.68 15.34 -21.62
CA THR A 678 7.78 15.57 -23.07
C THR A 678 8.64 16.78 -23.45
N ASP A 679 9.24 17.48 -22.48
CA ASP A 679 10.12 18.63 -22.68
C ASP A 679 11.59 18.40 -22.28
N ARG A 680 11.96 17.15 -21.93
CA ARG A 680 13.35 16.67 -21.78
C ARG A 680 13.73 15.76 -22.95
N ASP A 681 15.02 15.52 -23.17
CA ASP A 681 15.52 14.67 -24.27
C ASP A 681 15.98 13.31 -23.70
N PRO A 682 15.22 12.20 -23.92
CA PRO A 682 15.57 10.88 -23.41
C PRO A 682 16.96 10.39 -23.85
N ALA A 683 17.47 10.88 -24.99
CA ALA A 683 18.78 10.49 -25.51
C ALA A 683 19.94 11.29 -24.90
N ARG A 684 19.68 12.43 -24.24
CA ARG A 684 20.69 13.23 -23.53
C ARG A 684 20.72 12.95 -22.05
N ASP A 685 19.56 12.92 -21.41
CA ASP A 685 19.48 13.14 -19.96
C ASP A 685 19.46 11.79 -19.20
N ALA A 686 18.69 10.80 -19.68
CA ALA A 686 18.55 9.47 -19.07
C ALA A 686 19.14 8.31 -19.91
N GLY A 687 20.05 8.60 -20.85
CA GLY A 687 20.86 7.58 -21.54
C GLY A 687 20.10 6.66 -22.51
N GLY A 688 18.92 7.06 -22.98
CA GLY A 688 18.10 6.32 -23.95
C GLY A 688 16.83 5.67 -23.39
N LEU A 689 16.58 5.79 -22.08
CA LEU A 689 15.27 5.51 -21.46
C LEU A 689 14.50 6.81 -21.22
N PRO A 690 13.16 6.79 -21.11
CA PRO A 690 12.40 7.95 -20.65
C PRO A 690 12.78 8.28 -19.21
N GLU A 691 13.12 9.54 -18.94
CA GLU A 691 13.33 10.03 -17.58
C GLU A 691 11.98 10.22 -16.87
N VAL A 692 11.93 9.86 -15.59
CA VAL A 692 10.78 10.05 -14.72
C VAL A 692 11.11 11.16 -13.73
N ASP A 693 10.43 12.30 -13.86
CA ASP A 693 10.60 13.44 -12.97
C ASP A 693 9.69 13.29 -11.74
N THR A 694 10.27 13.03 -10.57
CA THR A 694 9.57 13.03 -9.28
C THR A 694 9.69 14.37 -8.55
N PHE A 695 10.25 15.41 -9.19
CA PHE A 695 10.57 16.69 -8.56
C PHE A 695 11.47 16.53 -7.30
N GLY A 696 12.41 15.58 -7.36
CA GLY A 696 13.24 15.16 -6.23
C GLY A 696 12.43 14.41 -5.17
N ASN A 697 12.66 14.72 -3.89
CA ASN A 697 11.97 14.10 -2.75
C ASN A 697 10.46 14.43 -2.59
N HIS A 698 9.83 15.04 -3.60
CA HIS A 698 8.43 15.49 -3.55
C HIS A 698 7.42 14.44 -4.02
N ALA A 699 7.71 13.68 -5.09
CA ALA A 699 6.80 12.66 -5.64
C ALA A 699 7.39 11.23 -5.69
N ALA A 700 8.59 11.02 -5.14
CA ALA A 700 9.24 9.72 -5.00
C ALA A 700 8.77 8.99 -3.72
N ASP A 701 7.46 8.92 -3.54
CA ASP A 701 6.80 8.75 -2.25
C ASP A 701 6.19 7.34 -2.03
N GLY A 702 6.29 6.44 -3.02
CA GLY A 702 5.54 5.19 -3.08
C GLY A 702 6.18 3.96 -2.43
N ILE A 703 5.36 2.92 -2.21
CA ILE A 703 5.84 1.54 -1.99
C ILE A 703 5.94 0.73 -3.31
N LEU A 704 5.67 1.39 -4.44
CA LEU A 704 5.75 0.90 -5.81
C LEU A 704 6.36 2.01 -6.69
N ASP A 705 7.06 1.65 -7.76
CA ASP A 705 7.46 2.64 -8.76
C ASP A 705 6.22 3.23 -9.49
N ALA A 706 6.43 4.30 -10.26
CA ALA A 706 5.33 5.01 -10.95
C ALA A 706 4.54 4.11 -11.95
N TRP A 707 5.16 3.02 -12.43
CA TRP A 707 4.57 1.97 -13.27
C TRP A 707 4.07 0.75 -12.46
N ARG A 708 3.87 0.90 -11.14
CA ARG A 708 3.34 -0.11 -10.19
C ARG A 708 4.26 -1.31 -9.92
N ARG A 709 5.56 -1.23 -10.24
CA ARG A 709 6.51 -2.32 -9.92
C ARG A 709 6.80 -2.33 -8.41
N PRO A 710 6.80 -3.49 -7.74
CA PRO A 710 7.00 -3.55 -6.28
C PRO A 710 8.37 -3.05 -5.80
N GLU A 711 8.36 -2.10 -4.87
CA GLU A 711 9.56 -1.71 -4.12
C GLU A 711 9.69 -2.52 -2.81
N ALA A 712 10.78 -2.30 -2.07
CA ALA A 712 11.23 -3.17 -0.99
C ALA A 712 10.25 -3.31 0.21
N SER A 713 9.42 -2.31 0.47
CA SER A 713 8.38 -2.31 1.49
C SER A 713 7.13 -3.07 1.05
N ALA A 714 6.83 -3.19 -0.24
CA ALA A 714 5.59 -3.83 -0.72
C ALA A 714 5.45 -5.27 -0.19
N ALA A 715 6.54 -6.03 -0.23
CA ALA A 715 6.59 -7.38 0.35
C ALA A 715 6.35 -7.39 1.88
N GLY A 716 6.84 -6.37 2.59
CA GLY A 716 6.68 -6.24 4.04
C GLY A 716 5.29 -5.79 4.48
N VAL A 717 4.70 -4.84 3.75
CA VAL A 717 3.30 -4.45 3.88
C VAL A 717 2.41 -5.67 3.68
N ARG A 718 2.62 -6.44 2.60
CA ARG A 718 1.86 -7.66 2.30
C ARG A 718 1.97 -8.74 3.39
N GLU A 719 3.17 -8.94 3.94
CA GLU A 719 3.42 -9.90 5.04
C GLU A 719 2.76 -9.45 6.36
N LEU A 720 2.86 -8.16 6.72
CA LEU A 720 2.38 -7.62 8.00
C LEU A 720 0.86 -7.38 8.05
N LEU A 721 0.25 -7.00 6.92
CA LEU A 721 -1.21 -6.79 6.81
C LEU A 721 -2.01 -8.08 6.63
N SER A 722 -1.31 -9.20 6.37
CA SER A 722 -1.86 -10.53 6.07
C SER A 722 -3.14 -10.91 6.88
N PRO A 723 -4.22 -11.36 6.20
CA PRO A 723 -5.46 -11.81 6.85
C PRO A 723 -5.33 -13.19 7.53
N VAL A 724 -4.29 -13.98 7.26
CA VAL A 724 -4.05 -15.25 7.97
C VAL A 724 -2.59 -15.34 8.40
N VAL A 725 -2.37 -15.37 9.72
CA VAL A 725 -1.02 -15.36 10.33
C VAL A 725 -0.75 -16.69 11.03
N VAL A 726 0.41 -17.30 10.75
CA VAL A 726 0.92 -18.42 11.56
C VAL A 726 1.50 -17.84 12.85
N ALA A 727 0.70 -17.83 13.91
CA ALA A 727 1.05 -17.31 15.24
C ALA A 727 1.96 -18.24 16.06
N GLY A 728 2.38 -19.37 15.50
CA GLY A 728 3.39 -20.26 16.08
C GLY A 728 3.39 -21.66 15.47
N ALA A 729 4.53 -22.34 15.54
CA ALA A 729 4.70 -23.72 15.09
C ALA A 729 5.43 -24.54 16.18
N VAL A 730 4.90 -25.72 16.52
CA VAL A 730 5.50 -26.61 17.52
C VAL A 730 5.59 -28.03 16.96
N SER A 731 6.80 -28.57 16.87
CA SER A 731 7.02 -29.98 16.51
C SER A 731 7.07 -30.86 17.76
N SER A 732 6.54 -32.08 17.68
CA SER A 732 6.68 -33.07 18.75
C SER A 732 7.90 -33.98 18.49
N PRO A 733 8.99 -33.90 19.26
CA PRO A 733 10.14 -34.79 19.08
C PRO A 733 9.79 -36.19 19.61
N ARG A 734 9.70 -37.15 18.69
CA ARG A 734 9.68 -38.60 18.97
C ARG A 734 10.51 -39.30 17.91
N ALA A 735 11.42 -40.17 18.34
CA ALA A 735 12.36 -40.84 17.43
C ALA A 735 11.75 -42.08 16.72
N ASP A 736 10.55 -42.51 17.13
CA ASP A 736 9.86 -43.71 16.67
C ASP A 736 8.72 -43.44 15.67
N ARG A 737 8.41 -42.17 15.34
CA ARG A 737 7.22 -41.77 14.55
C ARG A 737 7.49 -40.53 13.69
N PRO A 738 6.80 -40.36 12.54
CA PRO A 738 6.90 -39.14 11.74
C PRO A 738 6.53 -37.91 12.56
N GLN A 739 7.27 -36.82 12.35
CA GLN A 739 7.16 -35.63 13.19
C GLN A 739 5.79 -34.97 13.00
N THR A 740 5.00 -34.92 14.07
CA THR A 740 3.79 -34.10 14.10
C THR A 740 4.19 -32.64 14.28
N LEU A 741 3.63 -31.77 13.44
CA LEU A 741 3.78 -30.32 13.50
C LEU A 741 2.42 -29.71 13.84
N LEU A 742 2.38 -28.86 14.87
CA LEU A 742 1.19 -28.12 15.28
C LEU A 742 1.36 -26.65 14.86
N LEU A 743 0.57 -26.22 13.87
CA LEU A 743 0.52 -24.83 13.43
C LEU A 743 -0.62 -24.10 14.12
N ARG A 744 -0.32 -23.06 14.89
CA ARG A 744 -1.33 -22.13 15.42
C ARG A 744 -1.59 -21.06 14.37
N LEU A 745 -2.79 -21.06 13.81
CA LEU A 745 -3.27 -20.02 12.88
C LEU A 745 -4.01 -18.93 13.66
N HIS A 746 -4.03 -17.72 13.10
CA HIS A 746 -4.83 -16.58 13.57
C HIS A 746 -5.67 -16.08 12.40
N ASN A 747 -6.99 -16.05 12.56
CA ASN A 747 -7.88 -15.46 11.58
C ASN A 747 -7.94 -13.93 11.78
N ARG A 748 -7.30 -13.18 10.87
CA ARG A 748 -7.33 -11.70 10.79
C ARG A 748 -8.19 -11.18 9.63
N PHE A 749 -9.06 -12.04 9.07
CA PHE A 749 -10.27 -11.56 8.40
C PHE A 749 -11.22 -10.94 9.46
N GLU A 750 -12.03 -9.98 9.04
CA GLU A 750 -13.03 -9.27 9.86
C GLU A 750 -14.39 -9.96 9.83
N GLN A 751 -14.71 -10.60 8.70
CA GLN A 751 -16.08 -10.91 8.27
C GLN A 751 -16.30 -12.40 7.99
N ILE A 752 -15.25 -13.17 7.66
CA ILE A 752 -15.35 -14.59 7.29
C ILE A 752 -14.70 -15.59 8.28
N ASP A 753 -15.30 -16.78 8.42
CA ASP A 753 -14.68 -17.94 9.11
C ASP A 753 -13.54 -18.51 8.26
N LEU A 754 -12.41 -18.82 8.91
CA LEU A 754 -11.22 -19.39 8.31
C LEU A 754 -11.51 -20.70 7.54
N GLN A 755 -12.54 -21.46 7.92
CA GLN A 755 -12.99 -22.66 7.18
C GLN A 755 -13.38 -22.42 5.70
N ARG A 756 -13.57 -21.16 5.28
CA ARG A 756 -13.76 -20.78 3.86
C ARG A 756 -12.46 -20.77 3.06
N SER A 757 -11.32 -21.00 3.70
CA SER A 757 -9.98 -21.06 3.08
C SER A 757 -9.41 -22.47 3.01
N GLU A 758 -8.46 -22.65 2.09
CA GLU A 758 -7.62 -23.83 1.95
C GLU A 758 -6.14 -23.42 2.13
N LEU A 759 -5.34 -24.28 2.75
CA LEU A 759 -3.89 -24.13 2.83
C LEU A 759 -3.25 -25.07 1.80
N ALA A 760 -2.50 -24.49 0.86
CA ALA A 760 -1.48 -25.20 0.11
C ALA A 760 -0.19 -25.22 0.94
N LEU A 761 0.38 -26.42 1.09
CA LEU A 761 1.53 -26.71 1.93
C LEU A 761 2.63 -27.31 1.07
N GLU A 762 3.83 -26.76 1.13
CA GLU A 762 5.01 -27.31 0.43
C GLU A 762 6.13 -27.56 1.43
N TRP A 763 6.55 -28.83 1.52
CA TRP A 763 7.65 -29.27 2.36
C TRP A 763 8.96 -29.10 1.59
N LEU A 764 9.85 -28.23 2.08
CA LEU A 764 11.01 -27.73 1.32
C LEU A 764 12.32 -28.29 1.86
N ARG A 765 13.22 -28.67 0.95
CA ARG A 765 14.68 -28.75 1.19
C ARG A 765 15.33 -27.48 0.66
N LEU A 766 16.23 -26.90 1.45
CA LEU A 766 16.95 -25.68 1.07
C LEU A 766 18.34 -26.05 0.51
N PRO A 767 18.81 -25.37 -0.54
CA PRO A 767 20.11 -25.68 -1.15
C PRO A 767 21.25 -25.43 -0.18
N ALA A 768 22.17 -26.39 -0.10
CA ALA A 768 23.35 -26.30 0.75
C ALA A 768 24.30 -25.17 0.27
N PRO A 769 25.11 -24.55 1.17
CA PRO A 769 25.96 -23.41 0.83
C PRO A 769 26.92 -23.64 -0.35
N LEU A 770 27.43 -24.86 -0.51
CA LEU A 770 28.34 -25.28 -1.59
C LEU A 770 27.63 -26.06 -2.72
N SER A 771 26.30 -26.01 -2.78
CA SER A 771 25.53 -26.71 -3.83
C SER A 771 25.82 -26.10 -5.21
N PRO A 772 26.01 -26.92 -6.26
CA PRO A 772 26.02 -26.45 -7.64
C PRO A 772 24.62 -26.09 -8.14
N ASP A 773 23.57 -26.74 -7.61
CA ASP A 773 22.17 -26.40 -7.88
C ASP A 773 21.67 -25.37 -6.84
N PRO A 774 21.30 -24.14 -7.25
CA PRO A 774 20.84 -23.09 -6.33
C PRO A 774 19.33 -23.15 -6.05
N ARG A 775 18.59 -24.16 -6.53
CA ARG A 775 17.12 -24.20 -6.40
C ARG A 775 16.68 -24.69 -5.03
N ILE A 776 15.53 -24.19 -4.57
CA ILE A 776 14.76 -24.77 -3.46
C ILE A 776 13.97 -25.96 -4.02
N GLU A 777 14.05 -27.11 -3.35
CA GLU A 777 13.43 -28.36 -3.79
C GLU A 777 12.15 -28.61 -2.98
N VAL A 778 11.02 -28.72 -3.68
CA VAL A 778 9.74 -29.14 -3.09
C VAL A 778 9.74 -30.66 -2.98
N LEU A 779 9.93 -31.17 -1.76
CA LEU A 779 9.98 -32.60 -1.46
C LEU A 779 8.60 -33.27 -1.53
N ALA A 780 7.58 -32.52 -1.10
CA ALA A 780 6.19 -32.92 -1.13
C ALA A 780 5.29 -31.67 -1.09
N ALA A 781 4.12 -31.76 -1.72
CA ALA A 781 3.09 -30.73 -1.64
C ALA A 781 1.73 -31.36 -1.33
N GLU A 782 0.93 -30.69 -0.51
CA GLU A 782 -0.42 -31.12 -0.13
C GLU A 782 -1.37 -29.92 0.00
N ARG A 783 -2.68 -30.19 -0.02
CA ARG A 783 -3.74 -29.20 0.21
C ARG A 783 -4.63 -29.67 1.34
N VAL A 784 -4.87 -28.78 2.31
CA VAL A 784 -5.70 -29.08 3.48
C VAL A 784 -6.71 -27.96 3.72
N ALA A 785 -7.95 -28.35 4.01
CA ALA A 785 -8.97 -27.39 4.43
C ALA A 785 -8.54 -26.73 5.75
N ALA A 786 -8.72 -25.41 5.85
CA ALA A 786 -8.34 -24.70 7.05
C ALA A 786 -9.25 -25.07 8.25
N PRO A 787 -8.72 -25.12 9.48
CA PRO A 787 -9.52 -25.38 10.68
C PRO A 787 -10.48 -24.22 10.97
N GLN A 788 -11.51 -24.48 11.78
CA GLN A 788 -12.49 -23.44 12.12
C GLN A 788 -11.87 -22.37 13.01
N ALA A 789 -12.08 -21.11 12.64
CA ALA A 789 -11.80 -19.94 13.47
C ALA A 789 -12.65 -18.78 12.94
N LEU A 790 -13.52 -18.24 13.79
CA LEU A 790 -14.25 -17.00 13.48
C LEU A 790 -13.26 -15.82 13.38
N PRO A 791 -13.65 -14.68 12.78
CA PRO A 791 -12.83 -13.46 12.78
C PRO A 791 -12.27 -13.10 14.17
N GLY A 792 -10.95 -12.97 14.27
CA GLY A 792 -10.22 -12.71 15.52
C GLY A 792 -9.85 -13.96 16.34
N GLU A 793 -10.28 -15.16 15.95
CA GLU A 793 -9.98 -16.39 16.68
C GLU A 793 -8.67 -17.07 16.22
N HIS A 794 -8.17 -17.97 17.09
CA HIS A 794 -7.06 -18.87 16.78
C HIS A 794 -7.53 -20.31 16.64
N ALA A 795 -6.93 -21.02 15.70
CA ALA A 795 -7.07 -22.46 15.54
C ALA A 795 -5.71 -23.16 15.56
N THR A 796 -5.70 -24.46 15.85
CA THR A 796 -4.51 -25.31 15.72
C THR A 796 -4.73 -26.36 14.64
N LEU A 797 -3.94 -26.29 13.56
CA LEU A 797 -3.88 -27.30 12.53
C LEU A 797 -2.79 -28.32 12.87
N ARG A 798 -3.14 -29.60 12.85
CA ARG A 798 -2.18 -30.70 13.02
C ARG A 798 -1.75 -31.24 11.67
N LEU A 799 -0.47 -31.08 11.37
CA LEU A 799 0.21 -31.69 10.21
C LEU A 799 1.07 -32.87 10.68
N THR A 800 1.40 -33.77 9.74
CA THR A 800 2.36 -34.86 9.95
C THR A 800 3.36 -34.81 8.81
N ALA A 801 4.65 -34.70 9.11
CA ALA A 801 5.69 -34.67 8.08
C ALA A 801 5.62 -35.96 7.22
N PRO A 802 5.83 -35.88 5.90
CA PRO A 802 5.69 -37.02 4.99
C PRO A 802 6.79 -38.07 5.20
N GLY A 803 6.51 -39.03 6.08
CA GLY A 803 7.24 -40.29 6.21
C GLY A 803 8.74 -40.16 6.46
N ASP A 804 9.53 -40.78 5.58
CA ASP A 804 10.99 -40.81 5.55
C ASP A 804 11.62 -39.45 5.19
N LEU A 805 10.88 -38.59 4.48
CA LEU A 805 11.35 -37.26 4.08
C LEU A 805 11.50 -36.30 5.27
N ASP A 806 10.98 -36.61 6.46
CA ASP A 806 11.23 -35.85 7.70
C ASP A 806 12.72 -35.54 7.90
N ALA A 807 13.58 -36.52 7.65
CA ALA A 807 15.03 -36.38 7.77
C ALA A 807 15.66 -35.41 6.76
N ALA A 808 14.91 -34.92 5.77
CA ALA A 808 15.37 -34.08 4.67
C ALA A 808 14.66 -32.71 4.55
N ILE A 809 13.62 -32.46 5.35
CA ILE A 809 12.85 -31.20 5.36
C ILE A 809 13.58 -30.13 6.18
N ASP A 810 13.82 -28.97 5.56
CA ASP A 810 14.40 -27.79 6.19
C ASP A 810 13.34 -26.72 6.52
N ALA A 811 12.30 -26.58 5.69
CA ALA A 811 11.26 -25.57 5.84
C ALA A 811 9.88 -26.04 5.33
N LEU A 812 8.84 -25.27 5.63
CA LEU A 812 7.47 -25.46 5.16
C LEU A 812 6.92 -24.12 4.63
N ARG A 813 6.58 -24.02 3.34
CA ARG A 813 5.76 -22.91 2.81
C ARG A 813 4.30 -23.19 3.13
N VAL A 814 3.60 -22.17 3.62
CA VAL A 814 2.16 -22.17 3.87
C VAL A 814 1.55 -21.04 3.06
N ALA A 815 0.84 -21.38 1.98
CA ALA A 815 0.08 -20.44 1.16
C ALA A 815 -1.42 -20.65 1.40
N VAL A 816 -2.16 -19.57 1.66
CA VAL A 816 -3.59 -19.59 1.98
C VAL A 816 -4.38 -18.98 0.83
N ALA A 817 -5.42 -19.67 0.39
CA ALA A 817 -6.33 -19.22 -0.68
C ALA A 817 -7.80 -19.37 -0.26
N ARG A 818 -8.69 -18.52 -0.77
CA ARG A 818 -10.13 -18.62 -0.55
C ARG A 818 -10.71 -19.79 -1.35
N ARG A 819 -11.13 -20.86 -0.67
CA ARG A 819 -11.66 -22.08 -1.30
C ARG A 819 -12.97 -21.83 -2.05
N ASP A 820 -13.76 -20.87 -1.56
CA ASP A 820 -15.01 -20.42 -2.16
C ASP A 820 -14.82 -19.31 -3.22
N ARG A 821 -13.59 -18.80 -3.40
CA ARG A 821 -13.20 -17.83 -4.43
C ARG A 821 -11.82 -18.17 -5.02
N PRO A 822 -11.69 -19.29 -5.77
CA PRO A 822 -10.39 -19.71 -6.31
C PRO A 822 -9.73 -18.69 -7.26
N GLY A 823 -10.49 -17.72 -7.79
CA GLY A 823 -9.97 -16.61 -8.59
C GLY A 823 -9.32 -15.47 -7.81
N GLU A 824 -9.41 -15.42 -6.47
CA GLU A 824 -8.72 -14.42 -5.65
C GLU A 824 -7.24 -14.78 -5.37
N GLY A 825 -6.79 -15.97 -5.76
CA GLY A 825 -5.39 -16.39 -5.60
C GLY A 825 -4.95 -16.58 -4.15
N VAL A 826 -3.69 -16.23 -3.86
CA VAL A 826 -3.06 -16.42 -2.54
C VAL A 826 -3.14 -15.12 -1.72
N VAL A 827 -4.00 -15.15 -0.70
CA VAL A 827 -4.25 -14.03 0.23
C VAL A 827 -3.23 -13.96 1.37
N SER A 828 -2.48 -15.04 1.63
CA SER A 828 -1.42 -15.05 2.65
C SER A 828 -0.37 -16.09 2.30
N GLU A 829 0.91 -15.75 2.34
CA GLU A 829 2.00 -16.72 2.26
C GLU A 829 2.99 -16.48 3.41
N THR A 830 3.53 -17.56 3.97
CA THR A 830 4.68 -17.52 4.88
C THR A 830 5.54 -18.78 4.72
N VAL A 831 6.82 -18.71 5.08
CA VAL A 831 7.73 -19.87 5.05
C VAL A 831 8.35 -20.06 6.44
N LEU A 832 8.13 -21.25 7.00
CA LEU A 832 8.49 -21.61 8.36
C LEU A 832 9.78 -22.46 8.32
N GLY A 833 10.87 -21.95 8.89
CA GLY A 833 12.10 -22.73 9.05
C GLY A 833 11.92 -23.81 10.12
N LEU A 834 11.87 -25.08 9.71
CA LEU A 834 11.67 -26.23 10.61
C LEU A 834 12.99 -26.82 11.11
N ARG A 835 14.01 -26.90 10.22
CA ARG A 835 15.36 -27.39 10.54
C ARG A 835 16.47 -26.51 9.95
N PRO A 836 16.37 -25.16 10.03
CA PRO A 836 17.25 -24.24 9.29
C PRO A 836 18.74 -24.45 9.55
N ARG A 837 19.12 -24.99 10.73
CA ARG A 837 20.50 -25.37 11.07
C ARG A 837 21.18 -26.38 10.13
N ARG A 838 20.50 -27.01 9.18
CA ARG A 838 21.14 -27.82 8.12
C ARG A 838 21.64 -26.97 6.95
N ALA A 839 20.83 -26.05 6.44
CA ALA A 839 21.24 -25.10 5.40
C ALA A 839 22.10 -23.95 5.97
N ALA A 840 21.89 -23.58 7.24
CA ALA A 840 22.59 -22.53 7.98
C ALA A 840 23.86 -23.01 8.71
N MET A 841 24.44 -24.15 8.31
CA MET A 841 25.73 -24.61 8.82
C MET A 841 26.62 -25.10 7.68
N PRO A 842 27.95 -24.97 7.81
CA PRO A 842 28.89 -25.72 6.97
C PRO A 842 28.64 -27.24 7.06
N PRO A 843 29.08 -28.02 6.05
CA PRO A 843 29.06 -29.47 6.09
C PRO A 843 29.69 -30.05 7.37
N ARG A 844 29.40 -31.31 7.69
CA ARG A 844 30.12 -32.03 8.74
C ARG A 844 31.52 -32.33 8.23
N ALA A 845 32.55 -31.95 8.99
CA ALA A 845 33.94 -32.20 8.63
C ALA A 845 34.18 -33.71 8.46
N ALA A 846 34.91 -34.06 7.39
CA ALA A 846 35.72 -35.27 7.37
C ALA A 846 36.95 -35.07 8.28
N ALA A 847 37.59 -36.15 8.71
CA ALA A 847 38.93 -36.05 9.27
C ALA A 847 39.88 -35.54 8.18
N GLY A 848 40.71 -34.56 8.52
CA GLY A 848 41.61 -33.88 7.59
C GLY A 848 42.93 -33.50 8.25
N ASP A 849 43.72 -32.66 7.60
CA ASP A 849 45.02 -32.25 8.11
C ASP A 849 44.88 -31.57 9.47
N ALA A 850 45.72 -31.99 10.43
CA ALA A 850 45.79 -31.36 11.74
C ALA A 850 46.34 -29.92 11.58
N PRO A 851 45.65 -28.88 12.11
CA PRO A 851 46.13 -27.52 11.93
C PRO A 851 47.49 -27.28 12.58
N SER A 852 48.37 -26.51 11.94
CA SER A 852 49.50 -25.88 12.63
C SER A 852 49.10 -24.48 13.12
N VAL A 853 49.71 -24.05 14.23
CA VAL A 853 49.60 -22.69 14.74
C VAL A 853 50.99 -22.16 15.04
N GLU A 854 51.36 -21.08 14.37
CA GLU A 854 52.58 -20.32 14.60
C GLU A 854 52.23 -18.98 15.24
N THR A 855 53.16 -18.41 16.01
CA THR A 855 53.01 -17.09 16.64
C THR A 855 54.32 -16.35 16.50
N ASP A 856 54.28 -15.11 16.00
CA ASP A 856 55.46 -14.28 15.78
C ASP A 856 55.88 -13.49 17.04
N GLU A 857 57.05 -12.85 16.98
CA GLU A 857 57.61 -12.05 18.08
C GLU A 857 56.75 -10.82 18.47
N GLN A 858 55.86 -10.38 17.58
CA GLN A 858 54.93 -9.27 17.79
C GLN A 858 53.56 -9.75 18.33
N GLY A 859 53.39 -11.06 18.47
CA GLY A 859 52.19 -11.74 18.95
C GLY A 859 51.12 -11.98 17.89
N GLY A 860 51.41 -11.75 16.61
CA GLY A 860 50.56 -12.16 15.49
C GLY A 860 50.53 -13.69 15.38
N VAL A 861 49.45 -14.24 14.80
CA VAL A 861 49.18 -15.68 14.80
C VAL A 861 48.84 -16.14 13.38
N THR A 862 49.55 -17.16 12.90
CA THR A 862 49.23 -17.81 11.62
C THR A 862 48.73 -19.23 11.88
N VAL A 863 47.57 -19.57 11.34
CA VAL A 863 47.00 -20.93 11.38
C VAL A 863 47.01 -21.52 9.98
N ARG A 864 47.53 -22.73 9.80
CA ARG A 864 47.54 -23.42 8.49
C ARG A 864 46.84 -24.77 8.55
N VAL A 865 46.15 -25.14 7.46
CA VAL A 865 45.45 -26.42 7.27
C VAL A 865 45.54 -26.78 5.78
N GLY A 866 46.28 -27.83 5.42
CA GLY A 866 46.51 -28.16 4.02
C GLY A 866 47.10 -26.98 3.23
N ASP A 867 46.38 -26.50 2.22
CA ASP A 867 46.75 -25.36 1.38
C ASP A 867 46.23 -23.99 1.90
N LEU A 868 45.48 -23.99 3.00
CA LEU A 868 44.89 -22.80 3.62
C LEU A 868 45.84 -22.16 4.64
N ALA A 869 45.94 -20.82 4.62
CA ALA A 869 46.56 -20.01 5.66
C ALA A 869 45.62 -18.88 6.13
N LEU A 870 45.48 -18.75 7.45
CA LEU A 870 44.79 -17.67 8.14
C LEU A 870 45.81 -16.87 8.97
N GLU A 871 46.03 -15.61 8.58
CA GLU A 871 46.98 -14.68 9.21
C GLU A 871 46.23 -13.66 10.07
N LEU A 872 46.58 -13.54 11.35
CA LEU A 872 45.90 -12.69 12.34
C LEU A 872 46.89 -11.75 13.07
N ASP A 873 46.45 -10.54 13.39
CA ASP A 873 47.22 -9.62 14.25
C ASP A 873 47.21 -10.06 15.73
N SER A 874 48.04 -9.41 16.56
CA SER A 874 48.12 -9.69 18.00
C SER A 874 46.87 -9.33 18.82
N HIS A 875 45.84 -8.80 18.17
CA HIS A 875 44.52 -8.49 18.71
C HIS A 875 43.44 -9.47 18.23
N GLY A 876 43.73 -10.33 17.26
CA GLY A 876 42.77 -11.23 16.60
C GLY A 876 41.95 -10.57 15.48
N SER A 877 42.49 -9.56 14.81
CA SER A 877 41.99 -9.00 13.55
C SER A 877 42.61 -9.76 12.36
N LEU A 878 41.90 -9.84 11.23
CA LEU A 878 42.33 -10.58 10.05
C LEU A 878 43.34 -9.78 9.21
N LEU A 879 44.56 -10.31 9.07
CA LEU A 879 45.63 -9.78 8.21
C LEU A 879 45.69 -10.47 6.83
N GLY A 880 45.22 -11.70 6.74
CA GLY A 880 45.23 -12.46 5.49
C GLY A 880 44.42 -13.75 5.56
N LEU A 881 43.75 -14.09 4.46
CA LEU A 881 43.09 -15.38 4.26
C LEU A 881 43.46 -15.87 2.86
N ARG A 882 44.28 -16.92 2.80
CA ARG A 882 44.92 -17.43 1.58
C ARG A 882 44.67 -18.92 1.38
N ARG A 883 44.49 -19.34 0.13
CA ARG A 883 44.32 -20.75 -0.27
C ARG A 883 44.80 -20.97 -1.70
N GLY A 884 45.42 -22.11 -2.00
CA GLY A 884 46.05 -22.38 -3.29
C GLY A 884 47.08 -21.32 -3.70
N GLY A 885 47.78 -20.72 -2.73
CA GLY A 885 48.68 -19.58 -2.94
C GLY A 885 47.99 -18.25 -3.29
N ARG A 886 46.66 -18.21 -3.46
CA ARG A 886 45.89 -16.99 -3.76
C ARG A 886 45.32 -16.36 -2.50
N ASP A 887 45.27 -15.04 -2.49
CA ASP A 887 44.69 -14.25 -1.40
C ASP A 887 43.22 -13.93 -1.68
N SER A 888 42.36 -14.09 -0.69
CA SER A 888 40.93 -13.76 -0.78
C SER A 888 40.67 -12.24 -0.82
N GLY A 889 41.64 -11.41 -0.45
CA GLY A 889 41.48 -9.95 -0.32
C GLY A 889 40.59 -9.54 0.86
N LEU A 890 40.27 -10.47 1.78
CA LEU A 890 39.47 -10.21 2.97
C LEU A 890 40.39 -9.85 4.16
N ARG A 891 40.07 -8.77 4.88
CA ARG A 891 40.83 -8.25 6.04
C ARG A 891 39.89 -7.81 7.17
N GLY A 892 40.43 -7.43 8.33
CA GLY A 892 39.66 -6.75 9.38
C GLY A 892 39.10 -7.64 10.49
N ALA A 893 37.81 -8.00 10.45
CA ALA A 893 37.03 -8.38 11.65
C ALA A 893 37.04 -7.28 12.74
N ILE A 894 36.95 -6.02 12.30
CA ILE A 894 36.95 -4.81 13.11
C ILE A 894 35.61 -4.69 13.84
N PRO A 895 35.59 -4.57 15.19
CA PRO A 895 34.34 -4.37 15.93
C PRO A 895 33.72 -3.00 15.60
N ILE A 896 32.45 -2.99 15.21
CA ILE A 896 31.65 -1.80 14.90
C ILE A 896 30.42 -1.71 15.82
N GLY A 897 29.98 -0.50 16.13
CA GLY A 897 28.64 -0.23 16.66
C GLY A 897 27.71 0.24 15.54
N VAL A 898 26.40 0.21 15.76
CA VAL A 898 25.48 0.95 14.88
C VAL A 898 25.65 2.45 15.17
N GLY A 899 25.84 3.25 14.12
CA GLY A 899 25.81 4.70 14.25
C GLY A 899 24.45 5.15 14.75
N ARG A 900 24.42 5.94 15.84
CA ARG A 900 23.23 6.75 16.13
C ARG A 900 23.19 7.90 15.14
N ASP A 901 21.98 8.27 14.72
CA ASP A 901 21.76 9.28 13.69
C ASP A 901 22.51 10.59 14.00
N ARG A 902 22.92 11.30 12.94
CA ARG A 902 23.58 12.62 13.02
C ARG A 902 22.78 13.70 13.77
N ASN A 903 21.49 13.46 14.05
CA ASN A 903 20.64 14.33 14.86
C ASN A 903 20.76 14.10 16.37
N ASP A 904 21.35 12.98 16.84
CA ASP A 904 21.84 12.89 18.21
C ASP A 904 23.03 13.86 18.31
N THR A 905 22.93 14.92 19.13
CA THR A 905 23.87 16.06 19.06
C THR A 905 25.30 15.72 19.50
N ALA A 906 25.50 14.51 20.05
CA ALA A 906 26.77 13.81 20.02
C ALA A 906 27.02 13.20 18.62
N ALA A 907 27.41 14.05 17.67
CA ALA A 907 27.62 13.66 16.27
C ALA A 907 28.48 12.38 16.12
N PRO A 908 28.16 11.50 15.14
CA PRO A 908 28.98 10.32 14.84
C PRO A 908 30.35 10.76 14.29
N SER A 909 31.30 10.94 15.21
CA SER A 909 32.68 11.24 14.90
C SER A 909 33.29 10.10 14.10
N ALA A 910 33.58 10.36 12.83
CA ALA A 910 34.68 9.70 12.17
C ALA A 910 35.92 9.91 13.05
N ALA A 911 36.50 8.80 13.53
CA ALA A 911 37.66 8.75 14.40
C ALA A 911 37.67 9.73 15.60
N ALA A 912 36.94 9.38 16.67
CA ALA A 912 37.62 9.43 17.96
C ALA A 912 38.86 8.53 17.85
N PRO A 913 40.09 9.03 18.06
CA PRO A 913 41.29 8.22 17.87
C PRO A 913 41.20 7.01 18.81
N ALA A 914 41.30 5.81 18.25
CA ALA A 914 41.27 4.61 19.06
C ALA A 914 42.43 4.66 20.04
N GLN A 915 42.13 4.78 21.34
CA GLN A 915 43.12 4.53 22.39
C GLN A 915 43.79 3.19 22.08
N PRO A 916 45.13 3.09 22.16
CA PRO A 916 45.89 1.99 21.59
C PRO A 916 45.31 0.66 22.07
N ARG A 917 44.65 -0.05 21.13
CA ARG A 917 44.05 -1.34 21.42
C ARG A 917 45.16 -2.22 21.95
N THR A 918 44.96 -2.74 23.15
CA THR A 918 45.94 -3.57 23.86
C THR A 918 45.32 -4.95 23.98
N GLY A 919 45.33 -5.65 22.86
CA GLY A 919 44.93 -7.04 22.77
C GLY A 919 46.12 -7.96 23.05
N ARG A 920 45.83 -9.16 23.52
CA ARG A 920 46.77 -10.29 23.50
C ARG A 920 46.02 -11.57 23.15
N LEU A 921 46.75 -12.52 22.58
CA LEU A 921 46.36 -13.93 22.56
C LEU A 921 46.14 -14.40 24.01
N GLY A 922 44.93 -14.87 24.30
CA GLY A 922 44.52 -15.36 25.62
C GLY A 922 44.52 -16.88 25.75
N SER A 923 44.29 -17.61 24.65
CA SER A 923 44.41 -19.07 24.59
C SER A 923 44.41 -19.57 23.15
N ALA A 924 45.26 -20.54 22.81
CA ALA A 924 45.01 -21.49 21.74
C ALA A 924 44.51 -22.81 22.33
N SER A 925 43.66 -23.56 21.61
CA SER A 925 43.43 -24.97 21.92
C SER A 925 44.55 -25.83 21.34
N GLU A 926 44.69 -27.06 21.84
CA GLU A 926 45.44 -28.09 21.12
C GLU A 926 44.82 -28.26 19.71
N PRO A 927 45.63 -28.33 18.63
CA PRO A 927 45.13 -28.67 17.30
C PRO A 927 44.73 -30.15 17.21
N SER A 928 43.70 -30.45 16.42
CA SER A 928 43.17 -31.80 16.26
C SER A 928 42.70 -32.06 14.82
N PRO A 929 42.99 -33.24 14.23
CA PRO A 929 42.49 -33.61 12.90
C PRO A 929 40.97 -33.90 12.86
N ASP A 930 40.31 -34.02 14.02
CA ASP A 930 38.85 -34.18 14.14
C ASP A 930 38.13 -32.87 14.47
N ARG A 931 38.79 -31.97 15.21
CA ARG A 931 38.16 -30.77 15.80
C ARG A 931 38.72 -29.45 15.28
N GLY A 932 39.84 -29.46 14.57
CA GLY A 932 40.55 -28.26 14.17
C GLY A 932 41.26 -27.58 15.35
N VAL A 933 41.37 -26.25 15.31
CA VAL A 933 42.00 -25.44 16.37
C VAL A 933 41.24 -24.15 16.62
N THR A 934 41.12 -23.73 17.88
CA THR A 934 40.52 -22.45 18.28
C THR A 934 41.56 -21.53 18.90
N VAL A 935 41.84 -20.39 18.29
CA VAL A 935 42.66 -19.31 18.86
C VAL A 935 41.76 -18.18 19.36
N ARG A 936 42.04 -17.67 20.57
CA ARG A 936 41.21 -16.65 21.24
C ARG A 936 42.04 -15.47 21.71
N PHE A 937 41.57 -14.28 21.38
CA PHE A 937 42.15 -13.01 21.76
C PHE A 937 41.19 -12.26 22.69
N ARG A 938 41.73 -11.43 23.58
CA ARG A 938 40.94 -10.53 24.44
C ARG A 938 41.54 -9.13 24.38
N ASP A 939 40.69 -8.11 24.19
CA ASP A 939 41.10 -6.70 24.30
C ASP A 939 40.94 -6.18 25.75
N THR A 940 41.59 -5.06 26.05
CA THR A 940 41.55 -4.38 27.35
C THR A 940 40.17 -3.85 27.76
N ARG A 941 39.16 -3.90 26.89
CA ARG A 941 37.75 -3.57 27.18
C ARG A 941 36.90 -4.83 27.41
N GLY A 942 37.52 -6.02 27.41
CA GLY A 942 36.89 -7.29 27.69
C GLY A 942 36.24 -7.97 26.47
N LEU A 943 36.36 -7.41 25.27
CA LEU A 943 35.89 -8.07 24.05
C LEU A 943 36.74 -9.32 23.79
N VAL A 944 36.08 -10.47 23.65
CA VAL A 944 36.72 -11.73 23.26
C VAL A 944 36.44 -11.97 21.77
N ARG A 945 37.51 -12.15 20.97
CA ARG A 945 37.44 -12.62 19.58
C ARG A 945 38.01 -14.04 19.51
N SER A 946 37.24 -14.99 19.01
CA SER A 946 37.63 -16.39 18.82
C SER A 946 37.59 -16.75 17.35
N TRP A 947 38.67 -17.34 16.84
CA TRP A 947 38.75 -17.92 15.50
C TRP A 947 38.89 -19.44 15.64
N TRP A 948 37.95 -20.19 15.08
CA TRP A 948 38.00 -21.65 15.01
C TRP A 948 38.23 -22.06 13.55
N VAL A 949 39.39 -22.64 13.26
CA VAL A 949 39.73 -23.19 11.94
C VAL A 949 39.55 -24.71 12.00
N ARG A 950 38.80 -25.28 11.05
CA ARG A 950 38.54 -26.72 10.94
C ARG A 950 39.54 -27.43 10.02
N PRO A 951 39.69 -28.77 10.13
CA PRO A 951 40.56 -29.59 9.28
C PRO A 951 40.16 -29.59 7.79
N ASP A 952 38.92 -29.17 7.47
CA ASP A 952 38.38 -29.02 6.11
C ASP A 952 38.30 -27.55 5.66
N GLY A 953 39.17 -26.69 6.19
CA GLY A 953 39.37 -25.30 5.76
C GLY A 953 38.23 -24.33 6.07
N TRP A 954 37.19 -24.76 6.79
CA TRP A 954 36.11 -23.89 7.26
C TRP A 954 36.52 -23.10 8.50
N ILE A 955 36.26 -21.79 8.49
CA ILE A 955 36.65 -20.87 9.56
C ILE A 955 35.39 -20.30 10.23
N ARG A 956 35.30 -20.32 11.56
CA ARG A 956 34.30 -19.57 12.32
C ARG A 956 34.96 -18.44 13.09
N VAL A 957 34.46 -17.22 12.90
CA VAL A 957 34.72 -16.09 13.79
C VAL A 957 33.58 -15.96 14.81
N HIS A 958 33.90 -15.70 16.08
CA HIS A 958 32.92 -15.40 17.12
C HIS A 958 33.44 -14.28 18.02
N ALA A 959 32.65 -13.21 18.18
CA ALA A 959 32.97 -12.04 18.98
C ALA A 959 31.86 -11.78 20.03
N PHE A 960 32.26 -11.56 21.28
CA PHE A 960 31.34 -11.29 22.38
C PHE A 960 32.04 -10.59 23.55
N THR A 961 31.30 -9.79 24.32
CA THR A 961 31.76 -9.21 25.59
C THR A 961 31.08 -9.95 26.74
N PRO A 962 31.82 -10.61 27.67
CA PRO A 962 31.22 -11.27 28.83
C PRO A 962 30.53 -10.26 29.77
N LEU A 963 29.33 -10.58 30.25
CA LEU A 963 28.68 -9.83 31.32
C LEU A 963 29.38 -10.08 32.68
N THR A 964 30.44 -9.33 32.97
CA THR A 964 30.89 -9.13 34.35
C THR A 964 30.19 -7.88 34.92
N SER A 965 29.79 -7.92 36.19
CA SER A 965 28.83 -7.00 36.83
C SER A 965 29.30 -5.55 37.06
N ALA A 966 30.36 -5.12 36.37
CA ALA A 966 30.90 -3.75 36.41
C ALA A 966 31.59 -3.30 35.10
N ALA A 967 31.55 -4.08 34.01
CA ALA A 967 32.25 -3.74 32.77
C ALA A 967 31.54 -2.64 31.96
N ALA A 968 32.13 -1.44 31.92
CA ALA A 968 31.52 -0.22 31.38
C ALA A 968 31.66 -0.06 29.85
N THR A 969 31.47 -1.11 29.05
CA THR A 969 31.50 -1.02 27.57
C THR A 969 30.48 -1.99 26.95
N PRO A 970 29.53 -1.51 26.12
CA PRO A 970 28.59 -2.39 25.44
C PRO A 970 29.32 -3.31 24.45
N PRO A 971 28.80 -4.51 24.17
CA PRO A 971 29.32 -5.33 23.08
C PRO A 971 29.15 -4.61 21.73
N PRO A 972 30.04 -4.86 20.75
CA PRO A 972 29.87 -4.33 19.39
C PRO A 972 28.58 -4.87 18.78
N ASP A 973 27.89 -4.03 18.00
CA ASP A 973 26.66 -4.43 17.30
C ASP A 973 26.94 -5.26 16.04
N GLY A 974 28.16 -5.15 15.50
CA GLY A 974 28.64 -5.91 14.34
C GLY A 974 30.16 -6.07 14.21
N LEU A 975 30.57 -6.79 13.18
CA LEU A 975 31.96 -6.87 12.68
C LEU A 975 32.03 -6.29 11.26
N LEU A 976 33.09 -5.55 10.96
CA LEU A 976 33.46 -5.08 9.62
C LEU A 976 34.69 -5.84 9.11
N PHE A 977 34.64 -6.24 7.85
CA PHE A 977 35.74 -6.77 7.07
C PHE A 977 35.98 -5.86 5.87
N GLU A 978 37.24 -5.53 5.62
CA GLU A 978 37.65 -4.84 4.41
C GLU A 978 37.80 -5.89 3.29
N LEU A 979 37.45 -5.53 2.06
CA LEU A 979 37.42 -6.44 0.91
C LEU A 979 37.95 -5.72 -0.33
N ASP A 980 39.14 -6.10 -0.81
CA ASP A 980 39.88 -5.35 -1.83
C ASP A 980 39.13 -5.20 -3.18
N ALA A 981 38.36 -6.23 -3.56
CA ALA A 981 37.61 -6.32 -4.82
C ALA A 981 36.08 -6.11 -4.66
N LEU A 982 35.66 -5.32 -3.66
CA LEU A 982 34.25 -5.14 -3.31
C LEU A 982 33.36 -4.62 -4.46
N CYS A 983 33.90 -3.81 -5.38
CA CYS A 983 33.16 -3.28 -6.53
C CYS A 983 32.87 -4.34 -7.61
N ASP A 984 33.71 -5.37 -7.70
CA ASP A 984 33.57 -6.48 -8.65
C ASP A 984 32.74 -7.64 -8.06
N ALA A 985 32.54 -7.62 -6.73
CA ALA A 985 31.85 -8.67 -6.00
C ALA A 985 30.38 -8.81 -6.42
N SER A 986 30.02 -9.99 -6.91
CA SER A 986 28.64 -10.33 -7.29
C SER A 986 28.03 -11.32 -6.28
N PRO A 987 27.09 -10.88 -5.41
CA PRO A 987 26.48 -11.75 -4.42
C PRO A 987 25.40 -12.66 -4.98
N ARG A 988 25.36 -13.89 -4.45
CA ARG A 988 24.24 -14.84 -4.52
C ARG A 988 23.93 -15.33 -3.11
N TRP A 989 22.70 -15.26 -2.62
CA TRP A 989 22.36 -15.66 -1.26
C TRP A 989 21.07 -16.47 -1.17
N LEU A 990 21.04 -17.48 -0.30
CA LEU A 990 19.80 -18.07 0.21
C LEU A 990 19.30 -17.18 1.34
N GLY A 991 18.06 -16.72 1.30
CA GLY A 991 17.51 -15.87 2.37
C GLY A 991 16.24 -15.14 1.99
N ARG A 992 15.88 -14.13 2.80
CA ARG A 992 14.83 -13.19 2.42
C ARG A 992 15.36 -12.19 1.38
N GLY A 993 14.50 -11.81 0.45
CA GLY A 993 14.83 -10.93 -0.68
C GLY A 993 13.65 -10.72 -1.63
N PRO A 994 13.91 -10.25 -2.87
CA PRO A 994 15.24 -9.95 -3.42
C PRO A 994 15.85 -8.62 -2.93
N HIS A 995 15.04 -7.71 -2.38
CA HIS A 995 15.46 -6.35 -2.03
C HIS A 995 16.35 -6.28 -0.79
N ARG A 996 17.08 -5.16 -0.63
CA ARG A 996 17.85 -4.83 0.59
C ARG A 996 16.92 -4.61 1.80
N VAL A 997 17.28 -5.21 2.93
CA VAL A 997 16.57 -5.12 4.21
C VAL A 997 17.20 -4.05 5.13
N TRP A 998 16.54 -3.74 6.25
CA TRP A 998 17.08 -2.89 7.32
C TRP A 998 16.74 -3.51 8.70
N GLY A 999 17.38 -3.06 9.78
CA GLY A 999 17.13 -3.59 11.13
C GLY A 999 15.67 -3.49 11.61
N ASN A 1000 14.93 -2.51 11.09
CA ASN A 1000 13.50 -2.28 11.28
C ASN A 1000 12.63 -2.64 10.05
N ARG A 1001 13.21 -3.24 8.99
CA ARG A 1001 12.50 -3.71 7.78
C ARG A 1001 13.17 -4.99 7.25
N ARG A 1002 12.93 -6.13 7.90
CA ARG A 1002 13.55 -7.45 7.61
C ARG A 1002 12.72 -8.37 6.69
N THR A 1003 11.60 -7.86 6.19
CA THR A 1003 10.60 -8.61 5.40
C THR A 1003 11.07 -8.91 3.97
N GLY A 1004 10.52 -9.96 3.36
CA GLY A 1004 10.86 -10.39 1.99
C GLY A 1004 10.63 -11.89 1.79
N ALA A 1005 10.53 -12.34 0.54
CA ALA A 1005 10.26 -13.75 0.23
C ALA A 1005 11.51 -14.62 0.46
N LEU A 1006 11.33 -15.86 0.94
CA LEU A 1006 12.43 -16.82 1.05
C LEU A 1006 12.74 -17.41 -0.34
N GLY A 1007 13.98 -17.23 -0.79
CA GLY A 1007 14.45 -17.72 -2.09
C GLY A 1007 15.98 -17.79 -2.14
N VAL A 1008 16.52 -18.23 -3.28
CA VAL A 1008 17.92 -17.99 -3.63
C VAL A 1008 17.97 -16.87 -4.65
N TRP A 1009 18.63 -15.79 -4.27
CA TRP A 1009 18.66 -14.52 -4.99
C TRP A 1009 20.07 -14.25 -5.51
N ALA A 1010 20.16 -13.43 -6.54
CA ALA A 1010 21.40 -12.87 -7.06
C ALA A 1010 21.18 -11.37 -7.36
N ARG A 1011 22.27 -10.62 -7.53
CA ARG A 1011 22.28 -9.17 -7.81
C ARG A 1011 21.09 -8.69 -8.67
N GLN A 1012 20.26 -7.83 -8.10
CA GLN A 1012 19.28 -6.99 -8.81
C GLN A 1012 19.69 -5.52 -8.73
N SER A 1013 19.14 -4.69 -9.62
CA SER A 1013 19.15 -3.23 -9.43
C SER A 1013 18.34 -2.88 -8.18
N THR A 1014 18.73 -1.83 -7.45
CA THR A 1014 18.09 -1.40 -6.20
C THR A 1014 17.83 0.11 -6.20
N LEU A 1015 17.48 0.63 -7.38
CA LEU A 1015 17.22 2.04 -7.64
C LEU A 1015 15.71 2.31 -7.59
N CYS A 1016 15.35 3.43 -6.97
CA CYS A 1016 14.00 3.92 -6.74
C CYS A 1016 13.95 5.34 -7.34
N ALA A 1017 12.86 5.70 -8.03
CA ALA A 1017 12.64 6.99 -8.70
C ALA A 1017 13.73 7.46 -9.72
N GLU A 1018 14.87 7.97 -9.25
CA GLU A 1018 15.61 9.05 -9.93
C GLU A 1018 16.60 8.65 -11.03
N SER A 1019 17.09 7.42 -11.07
CA SER A 1019 17.95 6.97 -12.19
C SER A 1019 17.94 5.45 -12.36
N TRP A 1020 17.99 4.99 -13.61
CA TRP A 1020 18.07 3.57 -13.98
C TRP A 1020 19.50 3.17 -14.39
N ASP A 1021 20.51 3.49 -13.56
CA ASP A 1021 21.90 3.10 -13.83
C ASP A 1021 22.19 1.63 -13.44
N PRO A 1022 22.34 0.69 -14.40
CA PRO A 1022 22.63 -0.71 -14.10
C PRO A 1022 24.02 -0.94 -13.46
N ARG A 1023 24.85 0.10 -13.36
CA ARG A 1023 26.14 0.05 -12.67
C ARG A 1023 26.00 0.17 -11.15
N ASP A 1024 24.88 0.68 -10.62
CA ASP A 1024 24.80 0.83 -9.17
C ASP A 1024 24.87 -0.53 -8.46
N SER A 1025 25.48 -0.48 -7.30
CA SER A 1025 26.23 -1.59 -6.73
C SER A 1025 25.34 -2.55 -5.95
N ALA A 1026 25.84 -3.75 -5.67
CA ALA A 1026 25.19 -4.71 -4.79
C ALA A 1026 25.31 -4.30 -3.30
N ALA A 1027 25.12 -3.01 -2.99
CA ALA A 1027 25.33 -2.44 -1.67
C ALA A 1027 24.02 -2.37 -0.86
N GLY A 1028 24.10 -2.79 0.40
CA GLY A 1028 22.96 -2.85 1.32
C GLY A 1028 23.11 -3.94 2.37
N LEU A 1029 22.05 -4.17 3.14
CA LEU A 1029 21.92 -5.25 4.11
C LEU A 1029 21.05 -6.39 3.55
N TYR A 1030 21.39 -7.62 3.94
CA TYR A 1030 20.81 -8.87 3.44
C TYR A 1030 20.52 -9.84 4.59
N GLU A 1031 19.28 -10.37 4.64
CA GLU A 1031 18.92 -11.48 5.53
C GLU A 1031 19.26 -12.82 4.85
N ALA A 1032 20.54 -13.19 4.91
CA ALA A 1032 21.08 -14.38 4.28
C ALA A 1032 21.30 -15.54 5.27
N THR A 1033 20.85 -16.74 4.91
CA THR A 1033 21.27 -18.01 5.51
C THR A 1033 22.70 -18.37 5.11
N TRP A 1034 23.04 -18.11 3.84
CA TRP A 1034 24.40 -18.12 3.31
C TRP A 1034 24.48 -17.15 2.14
N MET A 1035 25.66 -16.56 1.92
CA MET A 1035 25.97 -15.69 0.78
C MET A 1035 27.30 -16.10 0.15
N ARG A 1036 27.29 -16.31 -1.17
CA ARG A 1036 28.46 -16.53 -2.02
C ARG A 1036 28.80 -15.21 -2.71
N LEU A 1037 30.04 -14.77 -2.60
CA LEU A 1037 30.60 -13.60 -3.28
C LEU A 1037 31.59 -14.09 -4.34
N ALA A 1038 31.24 -13.95 -5.61
CA ALA A 1038 32.19 -14.18 -6.70
C ALA A 1038 33.18 -13.00 -6.75
N LEU A 1039 34.48 -13.28 -6.65
CA LEU A 1039 35.59 -12.31 -6.68
C LEU A 1039 36.54 -12.64 -7.84
N PRO A 1040 37.41 -11.71 -8.29
CA PRO A 1040 38.41 -11.99 -9.33
C PRO A 1040 39.35 -13.17 -9.02
N GLN A 1041 39.68 -13.37 -7.75
CA GLN A 1041 40.61 -14.39 -7.23
C GLN A 1041 40.00 -15.79 -7.03
N GLY A 1042 38.69 -15.85 -6.76
CA GLY A 1042 37.98 -17.05 -6.30
C GLY A 1042 36.57 -16.72 -5.80
N GLU A 1043 35.96 -17.62 -5.04
CA GLU A 1043 34.67 -17.39 -4.39
C GLU A 1043 34.82 -17.35 -2.85
N LEU A 1044 34.23 -16.32 -2.22
CA LEU A 1044 34.16 -16.18 -0.76
C LEU A 1044 32.73 -16.48 -0.30
N LEU A 1045 32.58 -17.51 0.53
CA LEU A 1045 31.33 -17.94 1.14
C LEU A 1045 31.25 -17.45 2.60
N VAL A 1046 30.14 -16.80 2.92
CA VAL A 1046 29.85 -16.16 4.21
C VAL A 1046 28.51 -16.71 4.74
N MET A 1047 28.45 -17.09 6.02
CA MET A 1047 27.19 -17.54 6.65
C MET A 1047 27.07 -16.96 8.07
N PRO A 1048 25.94 -16.35 8.46
CA PRO A 1048 25.69 -15.99 9.86
C PRO A 1048 25.67 -17.22 10.77
N GLY A 1049 26.09 -17.05 12.04
CA GLY A 1049 26.00 -18.10 13.05
C GLY A 1049 24.66 -18.14 13.82
N GLY A 1050 23.72 -17.28 13.43
CA GLY A 1050 22.43 -17.04 14.08
C GLY A 1050 21.50 -16.21 13.19
N GLU A 1051 20.95 -15.12 13.71
CA GLU A 1051 20.00 -14.22 13.01
C GLU A 1051 20.65 -12.90 12.56
N GLU A 1052 22.00 -12.84 12.56
CA GLU A 1052 22.77 -11.69 12.10
C GLU A 1052 22.54 -11.40 10.61
N LEU A 1053 22.48 -10.12 10.23
CA LEU A 1053 22.41 -9.67 8.83
C LEU A 1053 23.80 -9.51 8.23
N ILE A 1054 23.95 -9.78 6.93
CA ILE A 1054 25.16 -9.47 6.17
C ILE A 1054 24.99 -8.09 5.53
N GLY A 1055 25.95 -7.19 5.71
CA GLY A 1055 26.05 -5.95 4.93
C GLY A 1055 27.13 -6.06 3.86
N LEU A 1056 26.92 -5.43 2.71
CA LEU A 1056 27.88 -5.31 1.63
C LEU A 1056 27.92 -3.86 1.16
N GLY A 1057 29.10 -3.27 1.02
CA GLY A 1057 29.26 -1.88 0.57
C GLY A 1057 28.66 -0.82 1.50
N ALA A 1058 28.65 0.43 1.01
CA ALA A 1058 27.85 1.50 1.56
C ALA A 1058 26.77 1.84 0.51
N PRO A 1059 25.46 1.72 0.83
CA PRO A 1059 24.40 2.03 -0.12
C PRO A 1059 24.36 3.52 -0.40
N ARG A 1060 23.96 3.87 -1.62
CA ARG A 1060 23.71 5.25 -2.03
C ARG A 1060 22.26 5.63 -1.75
N PHE A 1061 22.05 6.91 -1.48
CA PHE A 1061 20.76 7.56 -1.35
C PHE A 1061 20.86 8.92 -2.07
N PRO A 1062 19.76 9.46 -2.61
CA PRO A 1062 19.71 10.84 -3.09
C PRO A 1062 20.17 11.85 -2.02
N ASP A 1063 20.83 12.94 -2.44
CA ASP A 1063 21.39 13.95 -1.52
C ASP A 1063 20.30 14.64 -0.66
N ASP A 1064 19.06 14.65 -1.14
CA ASP A 1064 17.90 15.26 -0.53
C ASP A 1064 16.95 14.26 0.16
N ALA A 1065 17.33 12.98 0.30
CA ALA A 1065 16.55 11.88 0.91
C ALA A 1065 16.19 12.04 2.41
N ARG A 1066 16.24 13.26 2.96
CA ARG A 1066 15.81 13.67 4.30
C ARG A 1066 16.32 12.74 5.41
N GLN A 1067 15.46 11.91 6.00
CA GLN A 1067 15.83 10.87 6.98
C GLN A 1067 15.59 9.44 6.45
N ALA A 1068 15.20 9.26 5.18
CA ALA A 1068 14.96 7.97 4.52
C ALA A 1068 16.27 7.30 4.09
N ARG A 1069 17.24 7.21 5.01
CA ARG A 1069 18.60 6.71 4.81
C ARG A 1069 19.09 5.93 6.03
N ALA A 1070 20.15 5.14 5.86
CA ALA A 1070 20.81 4.42 6.95
C ALA A 1070 22.32 4.29 6.68
N ASP A 1071 23.15 4.63 7.68
CA ASP A 1071 24.61 4.57 7.57
C ASP A 1071 25.12 3.12 7.68
N LEU A 1072 25.67 2.58 6.59
CA LEU A 1072 26.33 1.26 6.55
C LEU A 1072 27.84 1.42 6.24
N PRO A 1073 28.75 0.78 6.99
CA PRO A 1073 30.19 0.87 6.73
C PRO A 1073 30.59 0.20 5.41
N GLY A 1074 31.42 0.87 4.60
CA GLY A 1074 31.96 0.31 3.36
C GLY A 1074 32.86 -0.91 3.61
N GLY A 1075 32.42 -2.08 3.17
CA GLY A 1075 33.13 -3.36 3.31
C GLY A 1075 32.17 -4.54 3.21
N LEU A 1076 32.51 -5.65 3.86
CA LEU A 1076 31.60 -6.74 4.21
C LEU A 1076 31.33 -6.64 5.72
N THR A 1077 30.07 -6.61 6.16
CA THR A 1077 29.73 -6.55 7.59
C THR A 1077 28.83 -7.69 8.05
N ILE A 1078 28.89 -8.01 9.35
CA ILE A 1078 28.01 -8.97 10.03
C ILE A 1078 27.38 -8.26 11.23
N HIS A 1079 26.06 -8.14 11.27
CA HIS A 1079 25.32 -7.32 12.24
C HIS A 1079 24.35 -8.14 13.08
N ARG A 1080 24.53 -8.19 14.40
CA ARG A 1080 23.51 -8.71 15.34
C ARG A 1080 22.46 -7.65 15.64
N ARG A 1081 22.87 -6.39 15.74
CA ARG A 1081 22.02 -5.21 15.56
C ARG A 1081 22.49 -4.49 14.30
N ALA A 1082 21.59 -4.31 13.35
CA ALA A 1082 21.89 -3.67 12.07
C ALA A 1082 21.39 -2.22 12.08
N PRO A 1083 21.95 -1.35 11.21
CA PRO A 1083 21.35 -0.06 10.87
C PRO A 1083 19.86 -0.18 10.58
N GLU A 1084 19.09 0.73 11.19
CA GLU A 1084 17.67 0.93 10.94
C GLU A 1084 17.49 2.16 10.05
N ILE A 1085 16.44 2.20 9.25
CA ILE A 1085 16.16 3.30 8.31
C ILE A 1085 15.02 4.20 8.80
N GLY A 1086 15.08 5.49 8.48
CA GLY A 1086 13.99 6.44 8.74
C GLY A 1086 12.97 6.56 7.59
N THR A 1087 12.35 7.73 7.49
CA THR A 1087 11.30 8.12 6.52
C THR A 1087 11.57 9.55 6.03
N LYS A 1088 10.70 10.17 5.20
CA LYS A 1088 10.82 11.61 4.84
C LYS A 1088 10.94 12.52 6.07
N PHE A 1089 10.19 12.21 7.14
CA PHE A 1089 10.06 13.08 8.32
C PHE A 1089 10.80 12.60 9.58
N HIS A 1090 10.87 11.29 9.84
CA HIS A 1090 11.40 10.73 11.09
C HIS A 1090 12.71 9.98 10.89
N SER A 1091 13.66 10.16 11.80
CA SER A 1091 14.84 9.30 11.93
C SER A 1091 14.45 7.91 12.44
N ALA A 1092 15.31 6.90 12.26
CA ALA A 1092 15.02 5.54 12.69
C ALA A 1092 14.77 5.44 14.21
N ASN A 1093 15.48 6.28 14.99
CA ASN A 1093 15.31 6.39 16.45
C ASN A 1093 13.94 6.96 16.88
N GLU A 1094 13.21 7.66 16.00
CA GLU A 1094 11.88 8.21 16.27
C GLU A 1094 10.75 7.24 15.89
N LEU A 1095 11.06 6.18 15.15
CA LEU A 1095 10.13 5.11 14.73
C LEU A 1095 10.08 3.93 15.71
N ALA A 1096 10.70 4.06 16.89
CA ALA A 1096 10.92 2.95 17.83
C ALA A 1096 10.85 3.37 19.31
N PRO A 1097 10.54 2.43 20.23
CA PRO A 1097 10.82 2.62 21.64
C PRO A 1097 12.33 2.59 21.91
N PRO A 1098 12.85 3.29 22.94
CA PRO A 1098 14.28 3.30 23.27
C PRO A 1098 14.84 1.89 23.49
N ALA A 1099 15.93 1.56 22.78
CA ALA A 1099 16.49 0.21 22.78
C ALA A 1099 17.04 -0.20 24.15
N SER A 1100 16.64 -1.39 24.62
CA SER A 1100 17.21 -2.01 25.82
C SER A 1100 18.61 -2.60 25.54
N ALA A 1101 19.46 -2.59 26.57
CA ALA A 1101 20.78 -3.21 26.50
C ALA A 1101 20.65 -4.72 26.72
N THR A 1102 21.08 -5.51 25.74
CA THR A 1102 21.13 -6.98 25.77
C THR A 1102 22.49 -7.47 25.28
N THR A 1103 22.90 -8.67 25.70
CA THR A 1103 24.19 -9.25 25.31
C THR A 1103 24.19 -9.63 23.84
N VAL A 1104 24.97 -8.90 23.04
CA VAL A 1104 25.26 -9.27 21.66
C VAL A 1104 26.37 -10.32 21.62
N HIS A 1105 26.03 -11.47 21.06
CA HIS A 1105 26.97 -12.41 20.46
C HIS A 1105 26.94 -12.22 18.95
N LEU A 1106 28.11 -12.21 18.32
CA LEU A 1106 28.30 -12.15 16.87
C LEU A 1106 29.06 -13.40 16.44
N SER A 1107 28.59 -14.10 15.42
CA SER A 1107 29.44 -15.06 14.72
C SER A 1107 29.11 -15.20 13.24
N ALA A 1108 30.14 -15.54 12.47
CA ALA A 1108 29.99 -15.93 11.07
C ALA A 1108 30.92 -17.10 10.76
N TRP A 1109 30.53 -17.88 9.76
CA TRP A 1109 31.38 -18.81 9.05
C TRP A 1109 31.91 -18.16 7.79
N LEU A 1110 33.17 -18.46 7.47
CA LEU A 1110 33.90 -18.04 6.28
C LEU A 1110 34.54 -19.27 5.63
N HIS A 1111 34.48 -19.33 4.30
CA HIS A 1111 35.17 -20.31 3.49
C HIS A 1111 35.56 -19.67 2.15
N PHE A 1112 36.78 -19.91 1.68
CA PHE A 1112 37.30 -19.36 0.42
C PHE A 1112 37.77 -20.51 -0.47
N GLU A 1113 37.42 -20.46 -1.75
CA GLU A 1113 37.81 -21.44 -2.76
C GLU A 1113 38.37 -20.69 -3.99
N PRO A 1114 39.64 -20.87 -4.38
CA PRO A 1114 40.23 -20.17 -5.53
C PRO A 1114 39.65 -20.70 -6.86
N HIS A 1115 39.56 -19.84 -7.88
CA HIS A 1115 39.15 -20.29 -9.23
C HIS A 1115 40.19 -21.25 -9.80
N ARG A 1116 39.84 -22.52 -10.04
CA ARG A 1116 40.77 -23.51 -10.62
C ARG A 1116 41.42 -22.98 -11.90
N THR A 1117 42.75 -23.02 -11.94
CA THR A 1117 43.55 -22.69 -13.11
C THR A 1117 43.51 -23.88 -14.07
N PRO A 1118 43.55 -23.69 -15.41
CA PRO A 1118 43.59 -24.83 -16.35
C PRO A 1118 44.75 -25.79 -16.09
N ASP A 1119 45.89 -25.26 -15.62
CA ASP A 1119 47.09 -26.04 -15.29
C ASP A 1119 46.88 -27.01 -14.11
N ASP A 1120 46.01 -26.68 -13.15
CA ASP A 1120 45.71 -27.52 -11.97
C ASP A 1120 45.05 -28.85 -12.36
N ALA A 1121 44.47 -28.95 -13.55
CA ALA A 1121 43.84 -30.17 -14.07
C ALA A 1121 44.84 -31.17 -14.66
N THR A 1122 46.13 -30.82 -14.79
CA THR A 1122 47.13 -31.67 -15.47
C THR A 1122 47.72 -32.78 -14.58
N GLY A 1123 47.43 -32.78 -13.28
CA GLY A 1123 47.90 -33.74 -12.29
C GLY A 1123 47.23 -35.13 -12.32
N GLY A 1124 46.78 -35.63 -13.47
CA GLY A 1124 46.13 -36.93 -13.59
C GLY A 1124 45.90 -37.40 -15.04
N GLU A 1125 46.47 -38.56 -15.38
CA GLU A 1125 46.22 -39.37 -16.59
C GLU A 1125 46.10 -38.63 -17.94
N ALA A 1126 47.25 -38.31 -18.55
CA ALA A 1126 47.33 -37.96 -19.97
C ALA A 1126 46.92 -39.18 -20.85
N GLY A 1127 45.64 -39.21 -21.30
CA GLY A 1127 44.98 -40.49 -21.59
C GLY A 1127 44.16 -40.69 -22.88
N ARG A 1128 43.83 -39.67 -23.71
CA ARG A 1128 43.44 -39.79 -25.15
C ARG A 1128 42.89 -38.48 -25.77
N SER A 1129 42.95 -38.39 -27.10
CA SER A 1129 42.52 -37.28 -27.96
C SER A 1129 41.04 -37.34 -28.38
N GLY A 1130 40.35 -36.20 -28.52
CA GLY A 1130 39.03 -36.18 -29.17
C GLY A 1130 38.28 -34.83 -29.27
N GLY A 1131 38.70 -33.93 -30.18
CA GLY A 1131 37.85 -32.91 -30.81
C GLY A 1131 37.41 -31.67 -29.97
N PRO A 1132 37.26 -30.49 -30.61
CA PRO A 1132 36.58 -29.34 -29.99
C PRO A 1132 35.05 -29.42 -30.23
N PRO A 1133 34.22 -29.10 -29.23
CA PRO A 1133 32.80 -28.79 -29.44
C PRO A 1133 32.60 -27.28 -29.71
N ASP A 1134 31.63 -26.95 -30.56
CA ASP A 1134 31.20 -25.57 -30.79
C ASP A 1134 30.53 -24.94 -29.55
N GLY A 1135 30.56 -23.61 -29.47
CA GLY A 1135 30.17 -22.86 -28.27
C GLY A 1135 28.66 -22.57 -28.13
N ARG A 1136 28.29 -22.18 -26.90
CA ARG A 1136 27.10 -21.42 -26.51
C ARG A 1136 27.44 -20.52 -25.31
#